data_AF-A0A9W6FUK5-F1
#
_entry.id   AF-A0A9W6FUK5-F1
#
_cell.length_a   1.000
_cell.length_b   1.000
_cell.length_c   1.000
_cell.angle_alpha   90.00
_cell.angle_beta   90.00
_cell.angle_gamma   90.00
#
_symmetry.space_group_name_H-M   'P 1'
#
loop_
_entity.id
_entity.type
_entity.pdbx_description
1 polymer ?
#
loop_
_entity_poly.entity_id
_entity_poly.type
_entity_poly.pdbx_seq_one_letter_code
_entity_poly.pdbx_strand_id
1 'polypeptide(L)'
;MTATNNSPSDMLTALSEKYRMGDQPSPQEIEALLKLCRMPPGDMREAALSLLLHPPVCRELDYHRWLTYYLMDSNMRIDSLPDPLVELLLDRLAFLGRIPCEPRQKEFFVRLLRNLSPHSRELLFEKTFPLRPFLQYIPPKSLMKSLSEKLPRLFEKRGEMKVVRAGSPHHRNRHQPSRAQWRQLRKKLLTLPEFPPWSQVTLRDLKNMSRSARTGRRLFSLSKEAWLPKGRSLLFAASVRTQAPPLSPMSQIHWDGSSPETLRYFETLLACQAEELRRVRSLAQSVSQSTGRVVLSWHNATLGAAGGWAFESLPHYFSTDSVFESFKENVRSEMEIMEKHRFGGRDRIQDLWALWEKRMVKPKIMHALWESRIRATLDPSSEKGWKRDYQAAKTYLGEKDLSELTDGARLGWHGWVSPHQQVCVEEVVSWRDHREKLWKNGLLSLTALMKEGQKLMDAGRLGSFVLPWIDKFFISSKREQDDEYLPALVEWLESAGVQPLILFWEDTAHIQTPSFQLTLKKMIEKGHPYRGIGIFDTHGSERKKALEIINQEHSCVRLFALRPHSDTHHFRSLSELLRDKDPHFIEAYDSAWKDELCFIYTGTQVLPLLSVQCEMEPFPAWMASKGAKYPFGAYFRRRLRQSVLGEKAPAAEEDAFSTDYSTWANLL
;
A
#
# COMPACT_ATOMS: atom_id res chain seq x y z
N MET A 1 -33.21 -18.55 46.20
CA MET A 1 -32.25 -18.68 45.07
C MET A 1 -31.05 -17.81 45.39
N THR A 2 -29.94 -18.45 45.71
CA THR A 2 -28.69 -17.87 46.23
C THR A 2 -27.96 -17.09 45.14
N ALA A 3 -27.73 -15.80 45.38
CA ALA A 3 -26.82 -14.99 44.59
C ALA A 3 -25.37 -15.44 44.89
N THR A 4 -24.79 -16.23 43.99
CA THR A 4 -23.36 -16.50 44.00
C THR A 4 -22.62 -15.24 43.54
N ASN A 5 -21.95 -14.58 44.49
CA ASN A 5 -20.92 -13.56 44.21
C ASN A 5 -19.74 -14.24 43.52
N ASN A 6 -19.85 -14.51 42.23
CA ASN A 6 -18.73 -14.98 41.42
C ASN A 6 -17.74 -13.83 41.23
N SER A 7 -16.45 -14.09 41.46
CA SER A 7 -15.39 -13.10 41.20
C SER A 7 -15.44 -12.66 39.73
N PRO A 8 -15.09 -11.40 39.39
CA PRO A 8 -14.95 -10.96 38.00
C PRO A 8 -14.07 -11.89 37.15
N SER A 9 -13.03 -12.48 37.75
CA SER A 9 -12.17 -13.47 37.09
C SER A 9 -12.93 -14.75 36.75
N ASP A 10 -13.73 -15.28 37.68
CA ASP A 10 -14.53 -16.50 37.48
C ASP A 10 -15.58 -16.28 36.39
N MET A 11 -16.18 -15.07 36.35
CA MET A 11 -17.10 -14.67 35.30
C MET A 11 -16.42 -14.68 33.92
N LEU A 12 -15.23 -14.08 33.77
CA LEU A 12 -14.51 -14.05 32.48
C LEU A 12 -14.12 -15.45 32.02
N THR A 13 -13.66 -16.32 32.94
CA THR A 13 -13.35 -17.72 32.64
C THR A 13 -14.60 -18.48 32.20
N ALA A 14 -15.70 -18.37 32.95
CA ALA A 14 -16.97 -19.01 32.61
C ALA A 14 -17.52 -18.52 31.26
N LEU A 15 -17.40 -17.22 30.98
CA LEU A 15 -17.81 -16.65 29.70
C LEU A 15 -16.92 -17.15 28.54
N SER A 16 -15.61 -17.26 28.76
CA SER A 16 -14.68 -17.84 27.78
C SER A 16 -15.02 -19.30 27.47
N GLU A 17 -15.37 -20.11 28.47
CA GLU A 17 -15.81 -21.48 28.27
C GLU A 17 -17.15 -21.54 27.53
N LYS A 18 -18.10 -20.69 27.93
CA LYS A 18 -19.41 -20.56 27.27
C LYS A 18 -19.28 -20.25 25.77
N TYR A 19 -18.41 -19.30 25.41
CA TYR A 19 -18.11 -19.01 24.00
C TYR A 19 -17.50 -20.21 23.26
N ARG A 20 -16.58 -20.95 23.88
CA ARG A 20 -15.98 -22.16 23.30
C ARG A 20 -17.01 -23.26 23.07
N MET A 21 -18.04 -23.34 23.92
CA MET A 21 -19.17 -24.27 23.76
C MET A 21 -20.20 -23.79 22.72
N GLY A 22 -20.04 -22.59 22.16
CA GLY A 22 -20.95 -22.02 21.16
C GLY A 22 -22.19 -21.34 21.74
N ASP A 23 -22.25 -21.18 23.07
CA ASP A 23 -23.39 -20.58 23.76
C ASP A 23 -23.33 -19.04 23.69
N GLN A 24 -24.50 -18.42 23.54
CA GLN A 24 -24.62 -16.97 23.59
C GLN A 24 -24.65 -16.45 25.02
N PRO A 25 -23.96 -15.35 25.31
CA PRO A 25 -23.99 -14.74 26.64
C PRO A 25 -25.36 -14.12 26.91
N SER A 26 -25.78 -14.15 28.18
CA SER A 26 -27.00 -13.50 28.63
C SER A 26 -26.84 -11.97 28.59
N PRO A 27 -27.94 -11.20 28.54
CA PRO A 27 -27.88 -9.75 28.62
C PRO A 27 -27.11 -9.25 29.86
N GLN A 28 -27.26 -9.93 31.00
CA GLN A 28 -26.59 -9.59 32.26
C GLN A 28 -25.07 -9.82 32.17
N GLU A 29 -24.64 -10.89 31.52
CA GLU A 29 -23.23 -11.20 31.29
C GLU A 29 -22.57 -10.15 30.36
N ILE A 30 -23.26 -9.70 29.32
CA ILE A 30 -22.77 -8.62 28.46
C ILE A 30 -22.70 -7.29 29.20
N GLU A 31 -23.72 -6.94 29.97
CA GLU A 31 -23.67 -5.72 30.78
C GLU A 31 -22.51 -5.75 31.78
N ALA A 32 -22.26 -6.89 32.40
CA ALA A 32 -21.12 -7.08 33.28
C ALA A 32 -19.80 -6.95 32.52
N LEU A 33 -19.68 -7.55 31.33
CA LEU A 33 -18.50 -7.46 30.47
C LEU A 33 -18.21 -6.02 30.04
N LEU A 34 -19.24 -5.27 29.64
CA LEU A 34 -19.14 -3.86 29.28
C LEU A 34 -18.72 -2.99 30.47
N LYS A 35 -19.16 -3.31 31.69
CA LYS A 35 -18.69 -2.64 32.92
C LYS A 35 -17.20 -2.92 33.16
N LEU A 36 -16.76 -4.16 33.01
CA LEU A 36 -15.34 -4.54 33.18
C LEU A 36 -14.42 -3.85 32.15
N CYS A 37 -14.86 -3.74 30.90
CA CYS A 37 -14.11 -3.04 29.84
C CYS A 37 -13.85 -1.55 30.14
N ARG A 38 -14.59 -0.96 31.08
CA ARG A 38 -14.48 0.44 31.51
C ARG A 38 -13.65 0.63 32.77
N MET A 39 -13.17 -0.44 33.38
CA MET A 39 -12.22 -0.35 34.50
C MET A 39 -10.92 0.32 34.03
N PRO A 40 -10.11 0.87 34.95
CA PRO A 40 -8.77 1.35 34.63
C PRO A 40 -7.93 0.29 33.88
N PRO A 41 -6.93 0.71 33.09
CA PRO A 41 -6.04 -0.23 32.38
C PRO A 41 -5.45 -1.27 33.34
N GLY A 42 -5.50 -2.54 32.92
CA GLY A 42 -5.04 -3.69 33.70
C GLY A 42 -5.60 -5.00 33.13
N ASP A 43 -5.06 -6.12 33.60
CA ASP A 43 -5.29 -7.45 33.01
C ASP A 43 -6.78 -7.82 32.89
N MET A 44 -7.59 -7.47 33.90
CA MET A 44 -9.03 -7.74 33.88
C MET A 44 -9.76 -6.97 32.77
N ARG A 45 -9.38 -5.72 32.54
CA ARG A 45 -9.97 -4.89 31.49
C ARG A 45 -9.59 -5.43 30.12
N GLU A 46 -8.31 -5.79 29.93
CA GLU A 46 -7.83 -6.35 28.68
C GLU A 46 -8.48 -7.70 28.40
N ALA A 47 -8.58 -8.59 29.39
CA ALA A 47 -9.30 -9.87 29.25
C ALA A 47 -10.77 -9.67 28.90
N ALA A 48 -11.45 -8.68 29.53
CA ALA A 48 -12.83 -8.34 29.19
C ALA A 48 -12.96 -7.78 27.77
N LEU A 49 -12.04 -6.91 27.34
CA LEU A 49 -12.00 -6.38 25.98
C LEU A 49 -11.72 -7.47 24.95
N SER A 50 -10.78 -8.38 25.23
CA SER A 50 -10.52 -9.54 24.37
C SER A 50 -11.75 -10.41 24.22
N LEU A 51 -12.48 -10.71 25.30
CA LEU A 51 -13.72 -11.49 25.21
C LEU A 51 -14.87 -10.73 24.52
N LEU A 52 -14.92 -9.40 24.63
CA LEU A 52 -15.95 -8.58 23.99
C LEU A 52 -15.69 -8.38 22.50
N LEU A 53 -14.44 -8.21 22.10
CA LEU A 53 -14.06 -7.86 20.72
C LEU A 53 -13.65 -9.09 19.91
N HIS A 54 -13.00 -10.06 20.56
CA HIS A 54 -12.45 -11.27 19.95
C HIS A 54 -12.78 -12.52 20.80
N PRO A 55 -14.08 -12.82 21.02
CA PRO A 55 -14.46 -13.99 21.80
C PRO A 55 -13.97 -15.29 21.13
N PRO A 56 -13.67 -16.35 21.89
CA PRO A 56 -13.25 -17.64 21.36
C PRO A 56 -14.44 -18.43 20.78
N VAL A 57 -15.10 -17.87 19.77
CA VAL A 57 -16.21 -18.48 19.04
C VAL A 57 -15.76 -19.00 17.67
N CYS A 58 -16.44 -20.00 17.14
CA CYS A 58 -16.16 -20.53 15.81
C CYS A 58 -16.42 -19.53 14.67
N ARG A 59 -17.32 -18.55 14.89
CA ARG A 59 -17.72 -17.54 13.89
C ARG A 59 -17.80 -16.15 14.49
N GLU A 60 -16.65 -15.49 14.58
CA GLU A 60 -16.51 -14.15 15.16
C GLU A 60 -17.43 -13.10 14.50
N LEU A 61 -17.64 -13.18 13.20
CA LEU A 61 -18.50 -12.24 12.47
C LEU A 61 -19.99 -12.37 12.80
N ASP A 62 -20.45 -13.59 13.04
CA ASP A 62 -21.83 -13.82 13.49
C ASP A 62 -22.01 -13.23 14.89
N TYR A 63 -20.98 -13.36 15.74
CA TYR A 63 -20.93 -12.69 17.03
C TYR A 63 -20.93 -11.17 16.90
N HIS A 64 -20.11 -10.54 16.05
CA HIS A 64 -20.11 -9.08 15.87
C HIS A 64 -21.44 -8.57 15.32
N ARG A 65 -22.08 -9.33 14.42
CA ARG A 65 -23.43 -9.03 13.91
C ARG A 65 -24.44 -9.08 15.05
N TRP A 66 -24.44 -10.14 15.84
CA TRP A 66 -25.29 -10.30 17.01
C TRP A 66 -25.05 -9.19 18.04
N LEU A 67 -23.80 -8.90 18.41
CA LEU A 67 -23.42 -7.86 19.36
C LEU A 67 -23.96 -6.51 18.91
N THR A 68 -23.85 -6.22 17.61
CA THR A 68 -24.39 -4.98 17.05
C THR A 68 -25.91 -4.90 17.19
N TYR A 69 -26.65 -5.98 16.90
CA TYR A 69 -28.10 -6.01 17.13
C TYR A 69 -28.46 -5.91 18.62
N TYR A 70 -27.72 -6.59 19.49
CA TYR A 70 -27.88 -6.49 20.94
C TYR A 70 -27.71 -5.03 21.41
N LEU A 71 -26.68 -4.32 20.94
CA LEU A 71 -26.46 -2.90 21.25
C LEU A 71 -27.58 -1.99 20.71
N MET A 72 -28.24 -2.38 19.62
CA MET A 72 -29.41 -1.68 19.08
C MET A 72 -30.62 -1.85 19.99
N ASP A 73 -30.91 -3.09 20.38
CA ASP A 73 -32.12 -3.48 21.14
C ASP A 73 -32.04 -3.07 22.62
N SER A 74 -30.85 -3.13 23.21
CA SER A 74 -30.61 -2.71 24.60
C SER A 74 -30.72 -1.20 24.83
N ASN A 75 -30.87 -0.41 23.75
CA ASN A 75 -30.94 1.06 23.78
C ASN A 75 -29.82 1.71 24.62
N MET A 76 -28.65 1.08 24.68
CA MET A 76 -27.52 1.56 25.46
C MET A 76 -27.09 2.95 25.02
N ARG A 77 -26.72 3.78 25.99
CA ARG A 77 -26.19 5.11 25.69
C ARG A 77 -24.79 4.96 25.07
N ILE A 78 -24.55 5.64 23.95
CA ILE A 78 -23.29 5.56 23.23
C ILE A 78 -22.09 5.99 24.09
N ASP A 79 -22.27 6.97 24.99
CA ASP A 79 -21.26 7.44 25.93
C ASP A 79 -20.91 6.42 27.02
N SER A 80 -21.68 5.34 27.13
CA SER A 80 -21.42 4.24 28.05
C SER A 80 -20.65 3.07 27.42
N LEU A 81 -20.40 3.10 26.11
CA LEU A 81 -19.65 2.06 25.41
C LEU A 81 -18.12 2.25 25.59
N PRO A 82 -17.34 1.17 25.73
CA PRO A 82 -15.88 1.25 25.70
C PRO A 82 -15.38 1.80 24.36
N ASP A 83 -14.34 2.64 24.37
CA ASP A 83 -13.78 3.22 23.14
C ASP A 83 -13.34 2.16 22.10
N PRO A 84 -12.69 1.04 22.47
CA PRO A 84 -12.37 -0.01 21.50
C PRO A 84 -13.59 -0.61 20.77
N LEU A 85 -14.73 -0.73 21.46
CA LEU A 85 -15.98 -1.17 20.84
C LEU A 85 -16.54 -0.10 19.90
N VAL A 86 -16.42 1.18 20.26
CA VAL A 86 -16.79 2.29 19.37
C VAL A 86 -15.90 2.29 18.12
N GLU A 87 -14.59 2.06 18.26
CA GLU A 87 -13.68 1.92 17.12
C GLU A 87 -14.09 0.77 16.19
N LEU A 88 -14.38 -0.41 16.73
CA LEU A 88 -14.87 -1.55 15.95
C LEU A 88 -16.13 -1.21 15.14
N LEU A 89 -17.08 -0.49 15.74
CA LEU A 89 -18.30 -0.05 15.07
C LEU A 89 -18.01 0.98 13.95
N LEU A 90 -17.01 1.84 14.13
CA LEU A 90 -16.58 2.82 13.12
C LEU A 90 -15.80 2.14 11.99
N ASP A 91 -14.94 1.17 12.29
CA ASP A 91 -14.26 0.32 11.30
C ASP A 91 -15.27 -0.43 10.45
N ARG A 92 -16.32 -0.99 11.06
CA ARG A 92 -17.44 -1.61 10.32
C ARG A 92 -18.11 -0.63 9.36
N LEU A 93 -18.39 0.61 9.79
CA LEU A 93 -18.98 1.62 8.91
C LEU A 93 -18.06 2.02 7.76
N ALA A 94 -16.76 2.14 8.05
CA ALA A 94 -15.76 2.39 7.02
C ALA A 94 -15.72 1.23 6.03
N PHE A 95 -15.71 -0.01 6.52
CA PHE A 95 -15.74 -1.26 5.76
C PHE A 95 -16.94 -1.40 4.83
N LEU A 96 -18.12 -1.00 5.28
CA LEU A 96 -19.31 -0.97 4.44
C LEU A 96 -19.26 0.16 3.40
N GLY A 97 -18.44 1.20 3.62
CA GLY A 97 -18.36 2.40 2.77
C GLY A 97 -19.62 3.28 2.81
N ARG A 98 -20.66 2.88 3.54
CA ARG A 98 -21.97 3.52 3.64
C ARG A 98 -22.62 3.26 4.99
N ILE A 99 -23.63 4.07 5.32
CA ILE A 99 -24.55 3.72 6.41
C ILE A 99 -25.46 2.59 5.92
N PRO A 100 -25.69 1.53 6.72
CA PRO A 100 -26.58 0.44 6.34
C PRO A 100 -27.97 0.93 5.92
N CYS A 101 -28.57 0.25 4.94
CA CYS A 101 -29.91 0.58 4.43
C CYS A 101 -31.04 0.18 5.39
N GLU A 102 -30.81 -0.84 6.22
CA GLU A 102 -31.79 -1.33 7.19
C GLU A 102 -32.17 -0.20 8.19
N PRO A 103 -33.46 0.17 8.32
CA PRO A 103 -33.86 1.34 9.12
C PRO A 103 -33.36 1.34 10.57
N ARG A 104 -33.38 0.17 11.24
CA ARG A 104 -32.92 0.01 12.62
C ARG A 104 -31.41 0.25 12.74
N GLN A 105 -30.63 -0.40 11.87
CA GLN A 105 -29.18 -0.21 11.84
C GLN A 105 -28.81 1.22 11.48
N LYS A 106 -29.49 1.80 10.50
CA LYS A 106 -29.32 3.20 10.10
C LYS A 106 -29.51 4.13 11.28
N GLU A 107 -30.60 4.01 12.02
CA GLU A 107 -30.86 4.87 13.17
C GLU A 107 -29.79 4.71 14.25
N PHE A 108 -29.38 3.48 14.55
CA PHE A 108 -28.31 3.22 15.50
C PHE A 108 -26.97 3.85 15.10
N PHE A 109 -26.51 3.64 13.87
CA PHE A 109 -25.23 4.20 13.42
C PHE A 109 -25.28 5.73 13.29
N VAL A 110 -26.43 6.29 12.89
CA VAL A 110 -26.64 7.75 12.92
C VAL A 110 -26.57 8.27 14.35
N ARG A 111 -27.18 7.57 15.32
CA ARG A 111 -27.10 7.90 16.75
C ARG A 111 -25.67 7.77 17.28
N LEU A 112 -24.93 6.72 16.92
CA LEU A 112 -23.52 6.53 17.23
C LEU A 112 -22.70 7.75 16.79
N LEU A 113 -22.76 8.08 15.49
CA LEU A 113 -22.01 9.19 14.90
C LEU A 113 -22.38 10.57 15.47
N ARG A 114 -23.64 10.75 15.92
CA ARG A 114 -24.10 11.99 16.55
C ARG A 114 -23.61 12.16 17.99
N ASN A 115 -23.42 11.05 18.70
CA ASN A 115 -23.15 11.01 20.15
C ASN A 115 -21.76 10.48 20.50
N LEU A 116 -20.82 10.45 19.55
CA LEU A 116 -19.43 10.07 19.81
C LEU A 116 -18.81 10.92 20.93
N SER A 117 -18.07 10.26 21.82
CA SER A 117 -17.28 10.93 22.86
C SER A 117 -16.26 11.91 22.22
N PRO A 118 -15.75 12.91 22.95
CA PRO A 118 -14.67 13.76 22.46
C PRO A 118 -13.45 12.96 22.00
N HIS A 119 -13.11 11.90 22.75
CA HIS A 119 -11.96 11.04 22.46
C HIS A 119 -12.17 10.20 21.19
N SER A 120 -13.30 9.48 21.05
CA SER A 120 -13.57 8.68 19.86
C SER A 120 -13.71 9.54 18.59
N ARG A 121 -14.18 10.80 18.73
CA ARG A 121 -14.17 11.77 17.63
C ARG A 121 -12.76 12.13 17.19
N GLU A 122 -11.85 12.32 18.14
CA GLU A 122 -10.46 12.62 17.83
C GLU A 122 -9.80 11.45 17.10
N LEU A 123 -9.97 10.23 17.62
CA LEU A 123 -9.48 8.99 17.00
C LEU A 123 -9.99 8.83 15.57
N LEU A 124 -11.26 9.14 15.32
CA LEU A 124 -11.85 9.06 13.98
C LEU A 124 -11.11 9.92 12.93
N PHE A 125 -10.58 11.08 13.33
CA PHE A 125 -9.81 11.95 12.45
C PHE A 125 -8.33 11.53 12.30
N GLU A 126 -7.89 10.51 13.03
CA GLU A 126 -6.58 9.89 12.83
C GLU A 126 -6.64 8.79 11.75
N LYS A 127 -7.84 8.26 11.46
CA LYS A 127 -8.06 7.14 10.54
C LYS A 127 -8.27 7.63 9.09
N THR A 128 -7.81 6.84 8.13
CA THR A 128 -7.97 7.07 6.67
C THR A 128 -9.30 6.54 6.15
N PHE A 129 -10.36 6.70 6.94
CA PHE A 129 -11.71 6.28 6.58
C PHE A 129 -12.30 7.15 5.46
N PRO A 130 -13.14 6.57 4.60
CA PRO A 130 -13.76 7.29 3.50
C PRO A 130 -14.66 8.38 4.05
N LEU A 131 -14.53 9.60 3.54
CA LEU A 131 -15.16 10.75 4.17
C LEU A 131 -16.71 10.71 4.16
N ARG A 132 -17.30 10.23 3.07
CA ARG A 132 -18.76 10.32 2.80
C ARG A 132 -19.63 9.69 3.89
N PRO A 133 -19.45 8.42 4.31
CA PRO A 133 -20.31 7.79 5.33
C PRO A 133 -20.33 8.54 6.66
N PHE A 134 -19.22 9.20 7.04
CA PHE A 134 -19.11 9.90 8.31
C PHE A 134 -19.56 11.36 8.22
N LEU A 135 -19.14 12.07 7.18
CA LEU A 135 -19.36 13.52 7.05
C LEU A 135 -20.85 13.89 7.02
N GLN A 136 -21.70 13.01 6.50
CA GLN A 136 -23.14 13.23 6.42
C GLN A 136 -23.84 13.21 7.80
N TYR A 137 -23.31 12.49 8.79
CA TYR A 137 -24.05 12.25 10.04
C TYR A 137 -23.39 12.83 11.28
N ILE A 138 -22.09 13.14 11.23
CA ILE A 138 -21.43 13.81 12.35
C ILE A 138 -21.89 15.29 12.41
N PRO A 139 -22.40 15.77 13.56
CA PRO A 139 -22.87 17.14 13.71
C PRO A 139 -21.76 18.17 13.49
N PRO A 140 -22.02 19.28 12.76
CA PRO A 140 -21.07 20.38 12.61
C PRO A 140 -20.47 20.90 13.91
N LYS A 141 -21.26 20.97 14.99
CA LYS A 141 -20.79 21.43 16.30
C LYS A 141 -19.76 20.46 16.90
N SER A 142 -19.99 19.16 16.77
CA SER A 142 -19.14 18.11 17.30
C SER A 142 -17.81 18.02 16.55
N LEU A 143 -17.85 18.23 15.22
CA LEU A 143 -16.66 18.36 14.37
C LEU A 143 -15.84 19.59 14.81
N MET A 144 -16.47 20.77 14.88
CA MET A 144 -15.75 22.00 15.25
C MET A 144 -15.14 21.96 16.67
N LYS A 145 -15.82 21.33 17.65
CA LYS A 145 -15.33 21.22 19.03
C LYS A 145 -14.05 20.37 19.12
N SER A 146 -14.02 19.21 18.47
CA SER A 146 -12.83 18.34 18.40
C SER A 146 -11.66 19.03 17.68
N LEU A 147 -11.94 19.80 16.63
CA LEU A 147 -10.93 20.60 15.94
C LEU A 147 -10.43 21.81 16.76
N SER A 148 -11.18 22.27 17.78
CA SER A 148 -10.85 23.45 18.59
C SER A 148 -10.22 23.14 19.95
N GLU A 149 -10.50 21.98 20.57
CA GLU A 149 -10.04 21.62 21.92
C GLU A 149 -8.52 21.32 22.02
N LYS A 150 -7.81 21.24 20.88
CA LYS A 150 -6.33 21.10 20.80
C LYS A 150 -5.54 22.42 20.95
N LEU A 151 -6.12 23.45 21.56
CA LEU A 151 -5.43 24.67 22.01
C LEU A 151 -4.89 24.41 23.43
N PRO A 152 -3.57 24.26 23.64
CA PRO A 152 -3.04 24.31 24.99
C PRO A 152 -3.38 25.67 25.61
N ARG A 153 -3.77 25.68 26.90
CA ARG A 153 -3.79 26.87 27.76
C ARG A 153 -2.35 27.34 28.05
N LEU A 154 -1.56 27.63 27.00
CA LEU A 154 -0.17 28.11 27.13
C LEU A 154 -0.08 29.61 27.47
N PHE A 155 -1.19 30.27 27.78
CA PHE A 155 -1.24 31.69 28.15
C PHE A 155 -1.69 31.96 29.60
N GLU A 156 -1.63 30.98 30.50
CA GLU A 156 -1.88 31.21 31.94
C GLU A 156 -0.59 31.40 32.78
N LYS A 157 0.60 31.31 32.17
CA LYS A 157 1.87 31.61 32.84
C LYS A 157 2.79 32.49 31.98
N ARG A 158 2.42 33.76 31.83
CA ARG A 158 3.39 34.86 31.81
C ARG A 158 2.68 36.09 32.33
N GLY A 159 3.07 36.47 33.54
CA GLY A 159 2.59 37.67 34.18
C GLY A 159 2.97 38.92 33.40
N GLU A 160 2.33 39.98 33.85
CA GLU A 160 2.62 41.40 33.62
C GLU A 160 1.81 42.15 32.56
N MET A 161 1.23 43.23 33.12
CA MET A 161 0.82 44.49 32.52
C MET A 161 -0.63 44.70 32.07
N LYS A 162 -1.30 45.40 33.00
CA LYS A 162 -1.98 46.69 32.84
C LYS A 162 -3.45 46.67 32.41
N VAL A 163 -4.24 46.82 33.47
CA VAL A 163 -5.47 47.63 33.53
C VAL A 163 -5.40 48.83 32.56
N VAL A 164 -6.24 48.80 31.54
CA VAL A 164 -6.79 50.02 30.91
C VAL A 164 -8.30 49.86 30.88
N ARG A 165 -8.97 50.84 31.50
CA ARG A 165 -10.41 50.94 31.65
C ARG A 165 -11.11 51.25 30.33
N ALA A 166 -12.26 50.58 30.18
CA ALA A 166 -13.55 51.06 29.67
C ALA A 166 -13.60 51.89 28.37
N GLY A 167 -14.22 51.29 27.34
CA GLY A 167 -14.78 52.02 26.20
C GLY A 167 -14.99 51.16 24.96
N SER A 168 -16.04 50.32 24.96
CA SER A 168 -16.83 49.86 23.79
C SER A 168 -17.31 48.40 23.95
N PRO A 169 -18.63 48.15 24.07
CA PRO A 169 -19.17 46.81 24.28
C PRO A 169 -19.48 46.08 22.96
N HIS A 170 -18.60 46.09 21.94
CA HIS A 170 -18.94 45.50 20.63
C HIS A 170 -17.87 44.65 19.91
N HIS A 171 -16.96 43.98 20.64
CA HIS A 171 -16.04 43.03 19.97
C HIS A 171 -15.82 41.66 20.64
N ARG A 172 -16.65 41.26 21.60
CA ARG A 172 -16.62 39.90 22.15
C ARG A 172 -17.62 38.99 21.45
N ASN A 173 -17.24 38.43 20.29
CA ASN A 173 -17.70 37.13 19.74
C ASN A 173 -17.31 36.92 18.25
N ARG A 174 -16.14 37.38 17.81
CA ARG A 174 -15.66 37.19 16.43
C ARG A 174 -14.62 36.07 16.31
N HIS A 175 -14.72 34.95 17.02
CA HIS A 175 -13.65 33.94 16.99
C HIS A 175 -14.06 32.49 16.72
N GLN A 176 -15.28 32.22 16.24
CA GLN A 176 -15.64 30.89 15.73
C GLN A 176 -15.89 30.91 14.21
N PRO A 177 -15.47 29.87 13.47
CA PRO A 177 -16.07 29.51 12.19
C PRO A 177 -17.59 29.69 12.25
N SER A 178 -18.20 30.41 11.32
CA SER A 178 -19.66 30.40 11.31
C SER A 178 -20.10 28.98 10.93
N ARG A 179 -21.09 28.43 11.64
CA ARG A 179 -21.70 27.13 11.28
C ARG A 179 -22.07 27.07 9.79
N ALA A 180 -22.37 28.22 9.18
CA ALA A 180 -22.66 28.37 7.76
C ALA A 180 -21.47 28.01 6.85
N GLN A 181 -20.24 28.43 7.19
CA GLN A 181 -19.04 28.12 6.39
C GLN A 181 -18.71 26.63 6.38
N TRP A 182 -18.79 25.97 7.54
CA TRP A 182 -18.63 24.52 7.62
C TRP A 182 -19.73 23.77 6.85
N ARG A 183 -20.99 24.22 6.97
CA ARG A 183 -22.10 23.67 6.17
C ARG A 183 -21.82 23.78 4.66
N GLN A 184 -21.25 24.90 4.21
CA GLN A 184 -20.93 25.10 2.80
C GLN A 184 -19.78 24.20 2.33
N LEU A 185 -18.68 24.09 3.09
CA LEU A 185 -17.57 23.18 2.76
C LEU A 185 -18.05 21.72 2.74
N ARG A 186 -18.81 21.32 3.76
CA ARG A 186 -19.42 19.99 3.83
C ARG A 186 -20.31 19.73 2.62
N LYS A 187 -21.17 20.69 2.24
CA LYS A 187 -21.99 20.58 1.02
C LYS A 187 -21.11 20.36 -0.20
N LYS A 188 -20.03 21.14 -0.36
CA LYS A 188 -19.09 21.01 -1.50
C LYS A 188 -18.40 19.64 -1.53
N LEU A 189 -17.87 19.16 -0.40
CA LEU A 189 -17.19 17.86 -0.31
C LEU A 189 -18.15 16.71 -0.62
N LEU A 190 -19.40 16.80 -0.19
CA LEU A 190 -20.44 15.79 -0.49
C LEU A 190 -20.92 15.83 -1.95
N THR A 191 -20.79 16.97 -2.63
CA THR A 191 -21.13 17.11 -4.07
C THR A 191 -19.98 16.76 -5.01
N LEU A 192 -18.78 16.49 -4.50
CA LEU A 192 -17.68 16.03 -5.35
C LEU A 192 -18.04 14.69 -5.97
N PRO A 193 -17.69 14.46 -7.26
CA PRO A 193 -17.91 13.17 -7.90
C PRO A 193 -17.18 12.05 -7.15
N GLU A 194 -17.54 10.81 -7.45
CA GLU A 194 -16.75 9.68 -6.97
C GLU A 194 -15.35 9.76 -7.56
N PHE A 195 -14.39 9.70 -6.65
CA PHE A 195 -12.99 9.73 -6.97
C PHE A 195 -12.50 8.28 -7.11
N PRO A 196 -11.53 8.01 -8.00
CA PRO A 196 -10.86 6.72 -7.96
C PRO A 196 -10.26 6.53 -6.55
N PRO A 197 -10.19 5.29 -6.03
CA PRO A 197 -9.87 5.03 -4.62
C PRO A 197 -8.60 5.74 -4.13
N TRP A 198 -7.55 5.81 -4.96
CA TRP A 198 -6.30 6.50 -4.64
C TRP A 198 -6.41 8.01 -4.37
N SER A 199 -7.44 8.69 -4.88
CA SER A 199 -7.67 10.14 -4.69
C SER A 199 -8.82 10.47 -3.76
N GLN A 200 -9.42 9.44 -3.15
CA GLN A 200 -10.54 9.62 -2.26
C GLN A 200 -10.11 10.44 -1.03
N VAL A 201 -10.90 11.46 -0.72
CA VAL A 201 -10.70 12.26 0.49
C VAL A 201 -11.18 11.45 1.69
N THR A 202 -10.35 11.41 2.71
CA THR A 202 -10.57 10.68 3.96
C THR A 202 -10.86 11.61 5.13
N LEU A 203 -11.24 11.03 6.28
CA LEU A 203 -11.40 11.80 7.52
C LEU A 203 -10.07 12.41 7.99
N ARG A 204 -8.96 11.67 7.88
CA ARG A 204 -7.62 12.17 8.21
C ARG A 204 -7.25 13.44 7.44
N ASP A 205 -7.62 13.55 6.17
CA ASP A 205 -7.34 14.75 5.37
C ASP A 205 -7.96 16.02 5.97
N LEU A 206 -9.10 15.91 6.67
CA LEU A 206 -9.75 17.04 7.36
C LEU A 206 -9.01 17.46 8.63
N LYS A 207 -8.29 16.55 9.29
CA LYS A 207 -7.56 16.82 10.53
C LYS A 207 -6.57 17.96 10.34
N ASN A 208 -5.87 18.00 9.21
CA ASN A 208 -4.83 18.99 8.96
C ASN A 208 -5.36 20.43 8.79
N MET A 209 -6.65 20.59 8.52
CA MET A 209 -7.30 21.90 8.57
C MET A 209 -7.38 22.45 10.01
N SER A 210 -7.47 21.60 11.03
CA SER A 210 -7.59 22.02 12.44
C SER A 210 -6.28 22.45 13.07
N ARG A 211 -5.16 21.82 12.69
CA ARG A 211 -3.83 22.15 13.24
C ARG A 211 -3.43 23.59 12.95
N SER A 212 -3.87 24.16 11.83
CA SER A 212 -3.63 25.57 11.50
C SER A 212 -4.46 26.54 12.38
N ALA A 213 -5.51 26.07 13.04
CA ALA A 213 -6.30 26.86 13.99
C ALA A 213 -5.62 27.02 15.37
N ARG A 214 -4.54 26.26 15.66
CA ARG A 214 -3.72 26.40 16.88
C ARG A 214 -3.07 27.77 17.03
N THR A 215 -2.96 28.54 15.94
CA THR A 215 -2.47 29.93 15.96
C THR A 215 -3.56 30.96 16.34
N GLY A 216 -4.69 30.51 16.90
CA GLY A 216 -5.80 31.38 17.30
C GLY A 216 -6.66 31.90 16.15
N ARG A 217 -6.45 31.40 14.92
CA ARG A 217 -7.19 31.80 13.72
C ARG A 217 -8.29 30.78 13.40
N ARG A 218 -9.47 31.27 12.99
CA ARG A 218 -10.65 30.44 12.66
C ARG A 218 -10.31 29.45 11.53
N LEU A 219 -10.89 28.26 11.52
CA LEU A 219 -10.82 27.28 10.39
C LEU A 219 -11.17 27.86 9.00
N PHE A 220 -11.90 28.98 8.96
CA PHE A 220 -12.26 29.73 7.73
C PHE A 220 -11.72 31.17 7.73
N SER A 221 -10.90 31.52 8.72
CA SER A 221 -9.94 32.62 8.66
C SER A 221 -8.52 32.08 8.67
N LEU A 222 -8.33 30.83 8.20
CA LEU A 222 -7.06 30.41 7.65
C LEU A 222 -6.63 31.56 6.75
N SER A 223 -5.41 32.07 6.95
CA SER A 223 -4.94 33.12 6.06
C SER A 223 -5.11 32.64 4.63
N LYS A 224 -5.22 33.56 3.68
CA LYS A 224 -5.25 33.19 2.26
C LYS A 224 -4.11 32.19 1.96
N GLU A 225 -2.98 32.33 2.66
CA GLU A 225 -1.84 31.39 2.61
C GLU A 225 -2.11 29.98 3.16
N ALA A 226 -2.99 29.75 4.14
CA ALA A 226 -3.24 28.42 4.73
C ALA A 226 -4.46 27.70 4.13
N TRP A 227 -5.50 28.44 3.73
CA TRP A 227 -6.68 27.86 3.07
C TRP A 227 -6.36 27.34 1.68
N LEU A 228 -5.61 28.12 0.90
CA LEU A 228 -5.24 27.79 -0.48
C LEU A 228 -4.48 26.45 -0.59
N PRO A 229 -3.46 26.16 0.25
CA PRO A 229 -2.74 24.90 0.18
C PRO A 229 -3.43 23.73 0.91
N LYS A 230 -4.10 23.95 2.05
CA LYS A 230 -4.58 22.83 2.89
C LYS A 230 -6.07 22.51 2.75
N GLY A 231 -6.92 23.53 2.63
CA GLY A 231 -8.36 23.32 2.54
C GLY A 231 -8.85 23.21 1.11
N ARG A 232 -8.31 24.04 0.21
CA ARG A 232 -8.70 24.03 -1.21
C ARG A 232 -8.21 22.76 -1.93
N SER A 233 -7.08 22.19 -1.52
CA SER A 233 -6.55 20.94 -2.10
C SER A 233 -7.54 19.78 -2.00
N LEU A 234 -8.31 19.71 -0.91
CA LEU A 234 -9.35 18.68 -0.71
C LEU A 234 -10.45 18.75 -1.79
N LEU A 235 -10.70 19.95 -2.30
CA LEU A 235 -11.70 20.24 -3.34
C LEU A 235 -11.15 20.07 -4.75
N PHE A 236 -9.86 19.77 -4.92
CA PHE A 236 -9.30 19.51 -6.24
C PHE A 236 -9.87 18.22 -6.82
N ALA A 237 -10.12 18.26 -8.12
CA ALA A 237 -10.53 17.09 -8.88
C ALA A 237 -9.35 16.12 -9.01
N ALA A 238 -9.66 14.83 -9.11
CA ALA A 238 -8.66 13.85 -9.55
C ALA A 238 -8.21 14.20 -10.98
N SER A 239 -6.92 14.12 -11.24
CA SER A 239 -6.40 14.25 -12.59
C SER A 239 -6.97 13.14 -13.47
N VAL A 240 -7.21 13.45 -14.74
CA VAL A 240 -7.50 12.40 -15.73
C VAL A 240 -6.29 11.48 -15.79
N ARG A 241 -6.49 10.16 -15.83
CA ARG A 241 -5.40 9.16 -15.79
C ARG A 241 -4.32 9.37 -16.88
N THR A 242 -4.65 10.08 -17.95
CA THR A 242 -3.73 10.40 -19.06
C THR A 242 -2.81 11.60 -18.78
N GLN A 243 -3.07 12.40 -17.75
CA GLN A 243 -2.24 13.56 -17.43
C GLN A 243 -1.04 13.14 -16.59
N ALA A 244 0.16 13.38 -17.13
CA ALA A 244 1.40 13.09 -16.42
C ALA A 244 1.52 13.94 -15.14
N PRO A 245 1.89 13.34 -13.98
CA PRO A 245 2.07 14.07 -12.73
C PRO A 245 3.13 15.17 -12.84
N PRO A 246 3.03 16.29 -12.09
CA PRO A 246 3.99 17.39 -12.20
C PRO A 246 5.39 16.97 -11.72
N LEU A 247 6.44 17.60 -12.27
CA LEU A 247 7.82 17.45 -11.80
C LEU A 247 8.18 18.41 -10.66
N SER A 248 7.23 19.18 -10.13
CA SER A 248 7.47 20.13 -9.04
C SER A 248 8.10 19.42 -7.83
N PRO A 249 9.11 20.03 -7.18
CA PRO A 249 9.66 19.52 -5.92
C PRO A 249 8.57 19.35 -4.85
N MET A 250 8.78 18.45 -3.89
CA MET A 250 7.85 18.20 -2.78
C MET A 250 7.53 19.49 -1.99
N SER A 251 8.46 20.44 -1.93
CA SER A 251 8.24 21.73 -1.26
C SER A 251 7.18 22.61 -1.93
N GLN A 252 6.82 22.33 -3.19
CA GLN A 252 5.83 23.08 -3.97
C GLN A 252 4.48 22.36 -4.08
N ILE A 253 4.34 21.19 -3.46
CA ILE A 253 3.11 20.38 -3.54
C ILE A 253 2.40 20.32 -2.20
N HIS A 254 1.16 19.84 -2.22
CA HIS A 254 0.42 19.49 -1.02
C HIS A 254 0.33 17.97 -0.86
N TRP A 255 0.73 17.47 0.31
CA TRP A 255 0.61 16.06 0.69
C TRP A 255 0.45 15.90 2.21
N ASP A 256 -0.57 15.16 2.66
CA ASP A 256 -0.95 14.91 4.06
C ASP A 256 -0.93 16.16 4.98
N GLY A 257 -1.22 17.35 4.43
CA GLY A 257 -1.10 18.60 5.18
C GLY A 257 0.28 18.87 5.80
N SER A 258 1.31 18.20 5.29
CA SER A 258 2.69 18.20 5.77
C SER A 258 3.29 19.60 5.81
N SER A 259 4.22 19.80 6.75
CA SER A 259 4.99 21.04 6.85
C SER A 259 6.02 21.14 5.72
N PRO A 260 6.45 22.36 5.31
CA PRO A 260 7.55 22.52 4.37
C PRO A 260 8.83 21.80 4.82
N GLU A 261 9.09 21.72 6.13
CA GLU A 261 10.22 20.97 6.70
C GLU A 261 10.08 19.47 6.46
N THR A 262 8.89 18.90 6.70
CA THR A 262 8.61 17.49 6.46
C THR A 262 8.74 17.16 4.97
N LEU A 263 8.22 18.02 4.10
CA LEU A 263 8.32 17.85 2.65
C LEU A 263 9.76 17.95 2.15
N ARG A 264 10.57 18.85 2.74
CA ARG A 264 12.02 18.92 2.46
C ARG A 264 12.76 17.67 2.92
N TYR A 265 12.45 17.15 4.11
CA TYR A 265 13.05 15.90 4.58
C TYR A 265 12.69 14.72 3.67
N PHE A 266 11.43 14.62 3.24
CA PHE A 266 11.03 13.62 2.25
C PHE A 266 11.76 13.80 0.90
N GLU A 267 11.99 15.05 0.48
CA GLU A 267 12.82 15.34 -0.71
C GLU A 267 14.27 14.84 -0.54
N THR A 268 14.83 14.93 0.67
CA THR A 268 16.14 14.33 0.98
C THR A 268 16.11 12.80 0.90
N LEU A 269 15.07 12.15 1.43
CA LEU A 269 14.88 10.68 1.26
C LEU A 269 14.77 10.28 -0.21
N LEU A 270 14.04 11.07 -1.01
CA LEU A 270 13.95 10.92 -2.47
C LEU A 270 15.33 11.00 -3.14
N ALA A 271 16.20 11.92 -2.69
CA ALA A 271 17.55 12.05 -3.21
C ALA A 271 18.43 10.83 -2.84
N CYS A 272 18.33 10.31 -1.62
CA CYS A 272 18.99 9.06 -1.21
C CYS A 272 18.52 7.86 -2.05
N GLN A 273 17.21 7.74 -2.27
CA GLN A 273 16.63 6.71 -3.13
C GLN A 273 17.11 6.86 -4.59
N ALA A 274 17.20 8.09 -5.12
CA ALA A 274 17.76 8.31 -6.45
C ALA A 274 19.23 7.87 -6.54
N GLU A 275 20.02 8.08 -5.49
CA GLU A 275 21.40 7.60 -5.43
C GLU A 275 21.50 6.07 -5.36
N GLU A 276 20.63 5.41 -4.60
CA GLU A 276 20.45 3.95 -4.65
C GLU A 276 20.16 3.47 -6.08
N LEU A 277 19.23 4.11 -6.78
CA LEU A 277 18.88 3.75 -8.17
C LEU A 277 20.07 3.94 -9.12
N ARG A 278 20.87 5.01 -8.96
CA ARG A 278 22.10 5.21 -9.74
C ARG A 278 23.10 4.08 -9.50
N ARG A 279 23.28 3.62 -8.26
CA ARG A 279 24.17 2.49 -7.93
C ARG A 279 23.68 1.16 -8.49
N VAL A 280 22.37 0.90 -8.42
CA VAL A 280 21.72 -0.26 -9.04
C VAL A 280 22.00 -0.29 -10.54
N ARG A 281 21.70 0.82 -11.23
CA ARG A 281 21.97 0.98 -12.67
C ARG A 281 23.45 0.82 -12.99
N SER A 282 24.32 1.52 -12.27
CA SER A 282 25.77 1.51 -12.51
C SER A 282 26.34 0.11 -12.35
N LEU A 283 25.95 -0.64 -11.30
CA LEU A 283 26.41 -2.01 -11.13
C LEU A 283 25.96 -2.89 -12.29
N ALA A 284 24.70 -2.80 -12.71
CA ALA A 284 24.19 -3.62 -13.81
C ALA A 284 24.89 -3.32 -15.14
N GLN A 285 25.14 -2.04 -15.43
CA GLN A 285 25.91 -1.62 -16.61
C GLN A 285 27.36 -2.08 -16.54
N SER A 286 28.03 -1.92 -15.39
CA SER A 286 29.41 -2.37 -15.19
C SER A 286 29.55 -3.89 -15.34
N VAL A 287 28.62 -4.66 -14.78
CA VAL A 287 28.58 -6.13 -14.95
C VAL A 287 28.38 -6.49 -16.42
N SER A 288 27.44 -5.85 -17.12
CA SER A 288 27.22 -6.11 -18.54
C SER A 288 28.47 -5.83 -19.36
N GLN A 289 29.12 -4.70 -19.11
CA GLN A 289 30.36 -4.30 -19.78
C GLN A 289 31.53 -5.24 -19.49
N SER A 290 31.77 -5.60 -18.22
CA SER A 290 32.94 -6.41 -17.84
C SER A 290 32.83 -7.88 -18.23
N THR A 291 31.62 -8.42 -18.21
CA THR A 291 31.36 -9.82 -18.61
C THR A 291 31.11 -9.98 -20.10
N GLY A 292 30.88 -8.88 -20.83
CA GLY A 292 30.48 -8.90 -22.24
C GLY A 292 29.10 -9.51 -22.47
N ARG A 293 28.21 -9.51 -21.46
CA ARG A 293 26.90 -10.17 -21.53
C ARG A 293 25.74 -9.19 -21.36
N VAL A 294 24.61 -9.51 -21.99
CA VAL A 294 23.34 -8.86 -21.66
C VAL A 294 22.95 -9.20 -20.23
N VAL A 295 22.63 -8.18 -19.43
CA VAL A 295 22.20 -8.34 -18.04
C VAL A 295 20.70 -8.16 -17.91
N LEU A 296 20.05 -9.10 -17.22
CA LEU A 296 18.68 -8.97 -16.76
C LEU A 296 18.68 -8.36 -15.36
N SER A 297 18.11 -7.16 -15.21
CA SER A 297 17.98 -6.51 -13.90
C SER A 297 16.57 -6.76 -13.37
N TRP A 298 16.41 -7.78 -12.52
CA TRP A 298 15.11 -8.23 -12.00
C TRP A 298 14.83 -7.61 -10.65
N HIS A 299 13.70 -6.91 -10.52
CA HIS A 299 13.36 -6.14 -9.33
C HIS A 299 12.10 -6.71 -8.68
N ASN A 300 12.21 -7.20 -7.43
CA ASN A 300 11.05 -7.75 -6.76
C ASN A 300 10.03 -6.65 -6.40
N ALA A 301 8.75 -6.90 -6.69
CA ALA A 301 7.64 -5.97 -6.47
C ALA A 301 7.26 -5.81 -4.99
N THR A 302 8.17 -5.20 -4.23
CA THR A 302 8.05 -4.71 -2.85
C THR A 302 9.06 -3.57 -2.62
N LEU A 303 10.13 -3.79 -1.86
CA LEU A 303 11.18 -2.83 -1.53
C LEU A 303 12.16 -2.62 -2.70
N GLY A 304 12.40 -3.67 -3.50
CA GLY A 304 13.32 -3.64 -4.65
C GLY A 304 12.76 -3.00 -5.93
N ALA A 305 11.44 -2.78 -6.00
CA ALA A 305 10.73 -2.42 -7.24
C ALA A 305 11.23 -1.13 -7.88
N ALA A 306 11.45 -0.09 -7.06
CA ALA A 306 11.88 1.22 -7.54
C ALA A 306 13.22 1.18 -8.31
N GLY A 307 14.06 0.16 -8.06
CA GLY A 307 15.31 -0.05 -8.80
C GLY A 307 15.09 -0.19 -10.32
N GLY A 308 13.96 -0.77 -10.76
CA GLY A 308 13.66 -0.93 -12.18
C GLY A 308 13.39 0.38 -12.90
N TRP A 309 13.04 1.45 -12.18
CA TRP A 309 12.84 2.77 -12.77
C TRP A 309 14.15 3.51 -13.03
N ALA A 310 15.30 2.97 -12.62
CA ALA A 310 16.61 3.61 -12.79
C ALA A 310 17.10 3.64 -14.24
N PHE A 311 16.50 2.84 -15.12
CA PHE A 311 17.03 2.56 -16.45
C PHE A 311 16.39 3.44 -17.54
N GLU A 312 17.21 3.76 -18.53
CA GLU A 312 16.83 4.52 -19.73
C GLU A 312 15.92 3.68 -20.63
N SER A 313 15.14 4.34 -21.48
CA SER A 313 14.40 3.70 -22.56
C SER A 313 15.36 3.02 -23.56
N LEU A 314 14.89 1.99 -24.27
CA LEU A 314 15.72 1.21 -25.19
C LEU A 314 16.51 2.04 -26.23
N PRO A 315 15.98 3.13 -26.84
CA PRO A 315 16.70 3.89 -27.85
C PRO A 315 18.04 4.47 -27.34
N HIS A 316 18.12 4.80 -26.05
CA HIS A 316 19.31 5.44 -25.48
C HIS A 316 20.52 4.50 -25.31
N TYR A 317 20.36 3.19 -25.54
CA TYR A 317 21.51 2.28 -25.63
C TYR A 317 22.27 2.41 -26.95
N PHE A 318 21.66 3.00 -27.98
CA PHE A 318 22.18 3.01 -29.33
C PHE A 318 22.77 4.37 -29.70
N SER A 319 23.86 4.36 -30.46
CA SER A 319 24.55 5.59 -30.88
C SER A 319 23.81 6.36 -31.98
N THR A 320 23.00 5.66 -32.79
CA THR A 320 22.23 6.25 -33.89
C THR A 320 20.89 5.55 -34.06
N ASP A 321 19.89 6.29 -34.55
CA ASP A 321 18.53 5.77 -34.83
C ASP A 321 18.56 4.61 -35.83
N SER A 322 19.45 4.65 -36.83
CA SER A 322 19.59 3.58 -37.83
C SER A 322 19.96 2.23 -37.23
N VAL A 323 20.81 2.22 -36.20
CA VAL A 323 21.16 0.97 -35.49
C VAL A 323 19.98 0.48 -34.67
N PHE A 324 19.26 1.40 -34.02
CA PHE A 324 18.08 1.05 -33.25
C PHE A 324 16.94 0.51 -34.12
N GLU A 325 16.66 1.11 -35.29
CA GLU A 325 15.66 0.59 -36.23
C GLU A 325 16.02 -0.82 -36.73
N SER A 326 17.27 -1.03 -37.14
CA SER A 326 17.75 -2.36 -37.54
C SER A 326 17.64 -3.37 -36.39
N PHE A 327 17.96 -2.96 -35.16
CA PHE A 327 17.76 -3.80 -33.98
C PHE A 327 16.30 -4.19 -33.78
N LYS A 328 15.35 -3.24 -33.90
CA LYS A 328 13.91 -3.53 -33.79
C LYS A 328 13.43 -4.52 -34.85
N GLU A 329 13.88 -4.36 -36.09
CA GLU A 329 13.55 -5.27 -37.20
C GLU A 329 14.08 -6.68 -36.93
N ASN A 330 15.31 -6.80 -36.43
CA ASN A 330 15.89 -8.08 -36.08
C ASN A 330 15.18 -8.74 -34.89
N VAL A 331 14.81 -7.96 -33.86
CA VAL A 331 14.04 -8.47 -32.72
C VAL A 331 12.69 -9.00 -33.18
N ARG A 332 11.97 -8.27 -34.04
CA ARG A 332 10.69 -8.74 -34.62
C ARG A 332 10.88 -10.02 -35.41
N SER A 333 11.92 -10.08 -36.24
CA SER A 333 12.25 -11.27 -37.04
C SER A 333 12.57 -12.49 -36.15
N GLU A 334 13.36 -12.30 -35.10
CA GLU A 334 13.68 -13.36 -34.11
C GLU A 334 12.41 -13.82 -33.38
N MET A 335 11.53 -12.91 -32.99
CA MET A 335 10.24 -13.26 -32.40
C MET A 335 9.39 -14.12 -33.35
N GLU A 336 9.28 -13.75 -34.63
CA GLU A 336 8.56 -14.54 -35.63
C GLU A 336 9.15 -15.94 -35.83
N ILE A 337 10.48 -16.05 -35.83
CA ILE A 337 11.19 -17.33 -35.90
C ILE A 337 10.83 -18.18 -34.68
N MET A 338 10.90 -17.61 -33.47
CA MET A 338 10.58 -18.33 -32.23
C MET A 338 9.12 -18.81 -32.20
N GLU A 339 8.18 -18.00 -32.70
CA GLU A 339 6.78 -18.37 -32.80
C GLU A 339 6.54 -19.54 -33.76
N LYS A 340 7.20 -19.54 -34.93
CA LYS A 340 7.09 -20.60 -35.94
C LYS A 340 7.68 -21.92 -35.45
N HIS A 341 8.83 -21.87 -34.78
CA HIS A 341 9.56 -23.06 -34.34
C HIS A 341 9.06 -23.62 -32.99
N ARG A 342 8.03 -23.03 -32.40
CA ARG A 342 7.55 -23.36 -31.03
C ARG A 342 8.69 -23.37 -30.00
N PHE A 343 9.67 -22.46 -30.16
CA PHE A 343 10.84 -22.39 -29.29
C PHE A 343 10.40 -22.18 -27.84
N GLY A 344 10.92 -22.99 -26.91
CA GLY A 344 10.56 -22.97 -25.49
C GLY A 344 9.31 -23.78 -25.12
N GLY A 345 8.61 -24.40 -26.08
CA GLY A 345 7.39 -25.22 -25.84
C GLY A 345 6.21 -24.37 -25.36
N ARG A 346 5.10 -24.34 -26.12
CA ARG A 346 3.88 -23.61 -25.70
C ARG A 346 3.44 -23.97 -24.29
N ASP A 347 3.63 -25.24 -23.91
CA ASP A 347 3.24 -25.78 -22.63
C ASP A 347 3.99 -25.11 -21.47
N ARG A 348 5.29 -24.81 -21.61
CA ARG A 348 6.09 -24.18 -20.54
C ARG A 348 5.72 -22.71 -20.29
N ILE A 349 5.37 -21.95 -21.33
CA ILE A 349 4.89 -20.56 -21.17
C ILE A 349 3.56 -20.57 -20.40
N GLN A 350 2.69 -21.54 -20.69
CA GLN A 350 1.42 -21.71 -20.00
C GLN A 350 1.63 -22.15 -18.55
N ASP A 351 2.62 -23.01 -18.27
CA ASP A 351 2.98 -23.41 -16.90
C ASP A 351 3.47 -22.22 -16.08
N LEU A 352 4.33 -21.36 -16.67
CA LEU A 352 4.77 -20.12 -16.03
C LEU A 352 3.61 -19.18 -15.73
N TRP A 353 2.66 -19.05 -16.66
CA TRP A 353 1.45 -18.28 -16.45
C TRP A 353 0.61 -18.85 -15.30
N ALA A 354 0.41 -20.17 -15.27
CA ALA A 354 -0.36 -20.84 -14.22
C ALA A 354 0.28 -20.67 -12.83
N LEU A 355 1.62 -20.78 -12.73
CA LEU A 355 2.37 -20.49 -11.51
C LEU A 355 2.19 -19.04 -11.06
N TRP A 356 2.33 -18.09 -11.99
CA TRP A 356 2.15 -16.67 -11.71
C TRP A 356 0.72 -16.35 -11.26
N GLU A 357 -0.30 -16.84 -11.97
CA GLU A 357 -1.72 -16.63 -11.66
C GLU A 357 -2.10 -17.22 -10.30
N LYS A 358 -1.65 -18.45 -10.01
CA LYS A 358 -1.83 -19.11 -8.70
C LYS A 358 -1.20 -18.30 -7.57
N ARG A 359 -0.04 -17.69 -7.81
CA ARG A 359 0.71 -16.93 -6.81
C ARG A 359 0.15 -15.52 -6.59
N MET A 360 -0.27 -14.84 -7.65
CA MET A 360 -0.56 -13.40 -7.65
C MET A 360 -2.05 -13.09 -7.68
N VAL A 361 -2.81 -13.78 -8.53
CA VAL A 361 -4.20 -13.45 -8.83
C VAL A 361 -5.14 -14.14 -7.85
N LYS A 362 -5.02 -15.47 -7.70
CA LYS A 362 -5.95 -16.25 -6.87
C LYS A 362 -6.03 -15.74 -5.42
N PRO A 363 -4.93 -15.42 -4.71
CA PRO A 363 -5.00 -14.89 -3.34
C PRO A 363 -5.73 -13.55 -3.26
N LYS A 364 -5.59 -12.67 -4.28
CA LYS A 364 -6.29 -11.38 -4.33
C LYS A 364 -7.77 -11.54 -4.60
N ILE A 365 -8.15 -12.43 -5.53
CA ILE A 365 -9.57 -12.75 -5.77
C ILE A 365 -10.18 -13.35 -4.51
N MET A 366 -9.51 -14.32 -3.86
CA MET A 366 -10.00 -14.92 -2.61
C MET A 366 -10.21 -13.87 -1.52
N HIS A 367 -9.26 -12.94 -1.34
CA HIS A 367 -9.37 -11.87 -0.36
C HIS A 367 -10.53 -10.90 -0.68
N ALA A 368 -10.61 -10.41 -1.92
CA ALA A 368 -11.68 -9.51 -2.34
C ALA A 368 -13.07 -10.18 -2.24
N LEU A 369 -13.15 -11.46 -2.57
CA LEU A 369 -14.36 -12.26 -2.44
C LEU A 369 -14.71 -12.42 -0.96
N TRP A 370 -13.77 -12.83 -0.11
CA TRP A 370 -13.97 -12.90 1.33
C TRP A 370 -14.48 -11.58 1.91
N GLU A 371 -13.89 -10.43 1.57
CA GLU A 371 -14.39 -9.13 2.02
C GLU A 371 -15.82 -8.84 1.55
N SER A 372 -16.13 -9.16 0.28
CA SER A 372 -17.46 -8.97 -0.29
C SER A 372 -18.51 -9.83 0.44
N ARG A 373 -18.15 -11.06 0.83
CA ARG A 373 -18.97 -11.92 1.69
C ARG A 373 -19.20 -11.25 3.05
N ILE A 374 -18.14 -10.76 3.69
CA ILE A 374 -18.25 -10.12 5.01
C ILE A 374 -19.20 -8.90 4.91
N ARG A 375 -19.07 -8.07 3.87
CA ARG A 375 -19.99 -6.94 3.63
C ARG A 375 -21.44 -7.40 3.52
N ALA A 376 -21.72 -8.51 2.83
CA ALA A 376 -23.06 -9.08 2.71
C ALA A 376 -23.59 -9.68 4.02
N THR A 377 -22.74 -10.31 4.84
CA THR A 377 -23.10 -10.81 6.17
C THR A 377 -23.46 -9.66 7.11
N LEU A 378 -22.71 -8.55 7.04
CA LEU A 378 -22.90 -7.39 7.91
C LEU A 378 -24.03 -6.45 7.46
N ASP A 379 -24.34 -6.39 6.15
CA ASP A 379 -25.41 -5.57 5.57
C ASP A 379 -26.07 -6.33 4.39
N PRO A 380 -27.33 -6.81 4.55
CA PRO A 380 -28.05 -7.54 3.50
C PRO A 380 -28.16 -6.76 2.18
N SER A 381 -28.09 -5.43 2.20
CA SER A 381 -28.14 -4.65 0.96
C SER A 381 -26.89 -4.81 0.08
N SER A 382 -25.84 -5.47 0.59
CA SER A 382 -24.62 -5.82 -0.15
C SER A 382 -24.68 -7.20 -0.80
N GLU A 383 -25.75 -7.98 -0.57
CA GLU A 383 -25.89 -9.36 -1.09
C GLU A 383 -25.82 -9.44 -2.62
N LYS A 384 -26.39 -8.45 -3.33
CA LYS A 384 -26.30 -8.38 -4.80
C LYS A 384 -24.86 -8.21 -5.28
N GLY A 385 -24.08 -7.38 -4.60
CA GLY A 385 -22.66 -7.17 -4.90
C GLY A 385 -21.86 -8.45 -4.66
N TRP A 386 -22.08 -9.10 -3.51
CA TRP A 386 -21.51 -10.41 -3.21
C TRP A 386 -21.80 -11.46 -4.29
N LYS A 387 -23.06 -11.62 -4.69
CA LYS A 387 -23.44 -12.60 -5.74
C LYS A 387 -22.72 -12.32 -7.05
N ARG A 388 -22.62 -11.05 -7.46
CA ARG A 388 -21.88 -10.65 -8.67
C ARG A 388 -20.40 -11.01 -8.55
N ASP A 389 -19.76 -10.64 -7.45
CA ASP A 389 -18.33 -10.88 -7.22
C ASP A 389 -18.05 -12.40 -7.15
N TYR A 390 -18.94 -13.19 -6.54
CA TYR A 390 -18.87 -14.65 -6.50
C TYR A 390 -18.95 -15.28 -7.89
N GLN A 391 -19.89 -14.83 -8.73
CA GLN A 391 -19.97 -15.35 -10.10
C GLN A 391 -18.73 -15.01 -10.92
N ALA A 392 -18.18 -13.80 -10.76
CA ALA A 392 -16.93 -13.42 -11.42
C ALA A 392 -15.74 -14.27 -10.94
N ALA A 393 -15.65 -14.54 -9.64
CA ALA A 393 -14.56 -15.32 -9.06
C ALA A 393 -14.62 -16.82 -9.40
N LYS A 394 -15.83 -17.38 -9.62
CA LYS A 394 -16.03 -18.81 -9.93
C LYS A 394 -15.28 -19.27 -11.19
N THR A 395 -15.03 -18.38 -12.14
CA THR A 395 -14.27 -18.68 -13.36
C THR A 395 -12.78 -18.92 -13.08
N TYR A 396 -12.25 -18.45 -11.95
CA TYR A 396 -10.81 -18.46 -11.65
C TYR A 396 -10.43 -19.32 -10.43
N LEU A 397 -11.38 -19.55 -9.53
CA LEU A 397 -11.19 -20.33 -8.31
C LEU A 397 -11.81 -21.73 -8.46
N GLY A 398 -11.13 -22.76 -7.94
CA GLY A 398 -11.67 -24.12 -7.94
C GLY A 398 -12.79 -24.28 -6.91
N GLU A 399 -13.57 -25.37 -7.01
CA GLU A 399 -14.64 -25.67 -6.05
C GLU A 399 -14.12 -25.74 -4.61
N LYS A 400 -12.92 -26.29 -4.43
CA LYS A 400 -12.24 -26.35 -3.13
C LYS A 400 -11.92 -24.96 -2.57
N ASP A 401 -11.42 -24.05 -3.39
CA ASP A 401 -11.10 -22.68 -2.95
C ASP A 401 -12.37 -21.94 -2.52
N LEU A 402 -13.46 -22.14 -3.28
CA LEU A 402 -14.77 -21.56 -2.98
C LEU A 402 -15.41 -22.18 -1.72
N SER A 403 -15.27 -23.49 -1.53
CA SER A 403 -15.80 -24.18 -0.32
C SER A 403 -15.05 -23.76 0.93
N GLU A 404 -13.72 -23.67 0.88
CA GLU A 404 -12.89 -23.17 1.98
C GLU A 404 -13.28 -21.74 2.38
N LEU A 405 -13.63 -20.89 1.39
CA LEU A 405 -14.12 -19.55 1.63
C LEU A 405 -15.50 -19.53 2.29
N THR A 406 -16.40 -20.46 2.00
CA THR A 406 -17.71 -20.57 2.65
C THR A 406 -17.61 -21.10 4.08
N ASP A 407 -16.65 -21.99 4.33
CA ASP A 407 -16.46 -22.65 5.62
C ASP A 407 -15.81 -21.74 6.67
N GLY A 408 -15.20 -20.63 6.25
CA GLY A 408 -14.75 -19.54 7.14
C GLY A 408 -13.43 -19.80 7.88
N ALA A 409 -12.68 -20.84 7.49
CA ALA A 409 -11.58 -21.37 8.29
C ALA A 409 -10.21 -20.67 8.11
N ARG A 410 -10.03 -19.75 7.14
CA ARG A 410 -8.69 -19.25 6.76
C ARG A 410 -8.45 -17.75 6.82
N LEU A 411 -9.49 -16.92 6.76
CA LEU A 411 -9.34 -15.46 6.68
C LEU A 411 -10.14 -14.81 7.81
N GLY A 412 -9.41 -14.20 8.74
CA GLY A 412 -9.95 -13.41 9.85
C GLY A 412 -10.28 -11.99 9.42
N TRP A 413 -11.17 -11.32 10.15
CA TRP A 413 -11.48 -9.92 9.85
C TRP A 413 -10.37 -8.99 10.29
N HIS A 414 -9.70 -8.34 9.34
CA HIS A 414 -8.61 -7.40 9.58
C HIS A 414 -9.06 -5.93 9.71
N GLY A 415 -10.36 -5.67 9.81
CA GLY A 415 -10.90 -4.30 9.85
C GLY A 415 -11.00 -3.65 8.48
N TRP A 416 -10.97 -2.32 8.45
CA TRP A 416 -10.96 -1.50 7.22
C TRP A 416 -9.54 -1.04 6.89
N VAL A 417 -9.19 -1.06 5.60
CA VAL A 417 -7.94 -0.51 5.07
C VAL A 417 -8.18 0.77 4.26
N SER A 418 -7.11 1.54 4.02
CA SER A 418 -7.21 2.79 3.26
C SER A 418 -7.81 2.54 1.86
N PRO A 419 -8.55 3.51 1.27
CA PRO A 419 -9.20 3.32 -0.02
C PRO A 419 -8.33 2.75 -1.13
N HIS A 420 -7.06 3.17 -1.22
CA HIS A 420 -6.13 2.68 -2.25
C HIS A 420 -5.62 1.25 -2.04
N GLN A 421 -5.80 0.68 -0.85
CA GLN A 421 -5.42 -0.69 -0.49
C GLN A 421 -6.54 -1.70 -0.75
N GLN A 422 -7.76 -1.22 -1.00
CA GLN A 422 -8.90 -2.08 -1.27
C GLN A 422 -8.75 -2.80 -2.60
N VAL A 423 -9.11 -4.07 -2.58
CA VAL A 423 -9.06 -4.95 -3.73
C VAL A 423 -10.48 -5.32 -4.11
N CYS A 424 -10.85 -5.14 -5.38
CA CYS A 424 -12.10 -5.65 -5.91
C CYS A 424 -11.87 -6.72 -7.00
N VAL A 425 -12.79 -7.67 -7.09
CA VAL A 425 -12.68 -8.81 -8.01
C VAL A 425 -12.59 -8.33 -9.47
N GLU A 426 -13.42 -7.37 -9.87
CA GLU A 426 -13.46 -6.83 -11.23
C GLU A 426 -12.11 -6.20 -11.66
N GLU A 427 -11.46 -5.42 -10.78
CA GLU A 427 -10.15 -4.83 -11.08
C GLU A 427 -9.03 -5.87 -11.18
N VAL A 428 -9.04 -6.88 -10.29
CA VAL A 428 -8.05 -7.96 -10.32
C VAL A 428 -8.18 -8.80 -11.59
N VAL A 429 -9.42 -9.12 -11.98
CA VAL A 429 -9.71 -9.87 -13.21
C VAL A 429 -9.29 -9.06 -14.44
N SER A 430 -9.67 -7.78 -14.51
CA SER A 430 -9.28 -6.91 -15.62
C SER A 430 -7.75 -6.79 -15.75
N TRP A 431 -7.05 -6.67 -14.63
CA TRP A 431 -5.58 -6.66 -14.60
C TRP A 431 -5.01 -7.99 -15.10
N ARG A 432 -5.51 -9.12 -14.60
CA ARG A 432 -5.08 -10.46 -15.03
C ARG A 432 -5.28 -10.66 -16.53
N ASP A 433 -6.44 -10.32 -17.08
CA ASP A 433 -6.73 -10.50 -18.50
C ASP A 433 -5.86 -9.60 -19.39
N HIS A 434 -5.54 -8.41 -18.92
CA HIS A 434 -4.58 -7.54 -19.60
C HIS A 434 -3.18 -8.16 -19.58
N ARG A 435 -2.73 -8.72 -18.45
CA ARG A 435 -1.41 -9.37 -18.35
C ARG A 435 -1.33 -10.64 -19.19
N GLU A 436 -2.39 -11.45 -19.24
CA GLU A 436 -2.41 -12.68 -20.05
C GLU A 436 -2.16 -12.38 -21.53
N LYS A 437 -2.81 -11.35 -22.06
CA LYS A 437 -2.64 -10.90 -23.46
C LYS A 437 -1.21 -10.49 -23.79
N LEU A 438 -0.48 -9.96 -22.81
CA LEU A 438 0.91 -9.52 -22.98
C LEU A 438 1.91 -10.62 -22.65
N TRP A 439 1.52 -11.68 -21.93
CA TRP A 439 2.44 -12.62 -21.29
C TRP A 439 3.38 -13.31 -22.28
N LYS A 440 2.80 -14.01 -23.25
CA LYS A 440 3.56 -14.76 -24.27
C LYS A 440 4.46 -13.82 -25.08
N ASN A 441 3.89 -12.75 -25.63
CA ASN A 441 4.62 -11.85 -26.52
C ASN A 441 5.74 -11.12 -25.77
N GLY A 442 5.52 -10.74 -24.52
CA GLY A 442 6.56 -10.10 -23.72
C GLY A 442 7.70 -11.04 -23.34
N LEU A 443 7.40 -12.32 -23.02
CA LEU A 443 8.44 -13.33 -22.81
C LEU A 443 9.27 -13.55 -24.09
N LEU A 444 8.63 -13.70 -25.24
CA LEU A 444 9.32 -13.81 -26.53
C LEU A 444 10.14 -12.55 -26.86
N SER A 445 9.59 -11.37 -26.59
CA SER A 445 10.27 -10.10 -26.77
C SER A 445 11.50 -9.99 -25.88
N LEU A 446 11.43 -10.38 -24.60
CA LEU A 446 12.58 -10.43 -23.70
C LEU A 446 13.70 -11.29 -24.27
N THR A 447 13.38 -12.52 -24.71
CA THR A 447 14.39 -13.43 -25.27
C THR A 447 15.01 -12.88 -26.55
N ALA A 448 14.19 -12.33 -27.46
CA ALA A 448 14.69 -11.74 -28.70
C ALA A 448 15.57 -10.49 -28.45
N LEU A 449 15.16 -9.62 -27.51
CA LEU A 449 15.98 -8.49 -27.05
C LEU A 449 17.32 -8.96 -26.49
N MET A 450 17.36 -10.05 -25.72
CA MET A 450 18.60 -10.61 -25.20
C MET A 450 19.51 -11.15 -26.30
N LYS A 451 18.96 -11.92 -27.25
CA LYS A 451 19.74 -12.49 -28.36
C LYS A 451 20.34 -11.41 -29.25
N GLU A 452 19.52 -10.46 -29.70
CA GLU A 452 19.99 -9.37 -30.56
C GLU A 452 20.92 -8.42 -29.80
N GLY A 453 20.64 -8.16 -28.51
CA GLY A 453 21.51 -7.38 -27.65
C GLY A 453 22.89 -8.03 -27.53
N GLN A 454 22.93 -9.34 -27.31
CA GLN A 454 24.19 -10.10 -27.23
C GLN A 454 24.95 -10.06 -28.54
N LYS A 455 24.30 -10.27 -29.69
CA LYS A 455 24.93 -10.16 -31.02
C LYS A 455 25.59 -8.79 -31.23
N LEU A 456 24.93 -7.71 -30.81
CA LEU A 456 25.50 -6.36 -30.93
C LEU A 456 26.64 -6.10 -29.95
N MET A 457 26.58 -6.67 -28.73
CA MET A 457 27.68 -6.62 -27.77
C MET A 457 28.91 -7.40 -28.28
N ASP A 458 28.72 -8.62 -28.79
CA ASP A 458 29.79 -9.45 -29.36
C ASP A 458 30.46 -8.76 -30.57
N ALA A 459 29.68 -8.02 -31.36
CA ALA A 459 30.17 -7.21 -32.47
C ALA A 459 30.80 -5.87 -32.04
N GLY A 460 30.87 -5.55 -30.75
CA GLY A 460 31.40 -4.29 -30.23
C GLY A 460 30.57 -3.05 -30.56
N ARG A 461 29.32 -3.23 -31.01
CA ARG A 461 28.39 -2.14 -31.36
C ARG A 461 27.62 -1.60 -30.16
N LEU A 462 27.59 -2.35 -29.06
CA LEU A 462 27.07 -1.94 -27.74
C LEU A 462 28.13 -2.21 -26.68
N GLY A 463 28.42 -1.22 -25.83
CA GLY A 463 29.34 -1.39 -24.70
C GLY A 463 28.72 -2.09 -23.48
N SER A 464 27.40 -1.99 -23.33
CA SER A 464 26.60 -2.64 -22.28
C SER A 464 25.14 -2.69 -22.69
N PHE A 465 24.41 -3.72 -22.31
CA PHE A 465 22.97 -3.80 -22.54
C PHE A 465 22.26 -4.43 -21.33
N VAL A 466 21.34 -3.68 -20.72
CA VAL A 466 20.63 -4.08 -19.50
C VAL A 466 19.12 -4.00 -19.73
N LEU A 467 18.43 -5.09 -19.40
CA LEU A 467 16.98 -5.22 -19.53
C LEU A 467 16.33 -5.28 -18.15
N PRO A 468 15.72 -4.17 -17.66
CA PRO A 468 15.04 -4.15 -16.38
C PRO A 468 13.66 -4.79 -16.44
N TRP A 469 13.29 -5.54 -15.40
CA TRP A 469 11.94 -6.10 -15.25
C TRP A 469 11.52 -6.05 -13.79
N ILE A 470 10.37 -5.42 -13.53
CA ILE A 470 9.71 -5.45 -12.22
C ILE A 470 8.61 -6.51 -12.25
N ASP A 471 8.70 -7.51 -11.38
CA ASP A 471 7.63 -8.50 -11.14
C ASP A 471 7.68 -8.97 -9.68
N LYS A 472 6.69 -9.76 -9.27
CA LYS A 472 6.71 -10.45 -7.98
C LYS A 472 7.37 -11.82 -8.14
N PHE A 473 8.67 -11.80 -8.39
CA PHE A 473 9.51 -12.99 -8.51
C PHE A 473 9.56 -13.81 -7.22
N PHE A 474 9.46 -13.15 -6.06
CA PHE A 474 9.43 -13.77 -4.74
C PHE A 474 8.36 -13.16 -3.82
N ILE A 475 7.63 -14.02 -3.10
CA ILE A 475 6.62 -13.65 -2.11
C ILE A 475 7.12 -13.99 -0.71
N SER A 476 7.58 -12.96 0.02
CA SER A 476 8.16 -13.09 1.36
C SER A 476 7.27 -13.83 2.37
N SER A 477 5.94 -13.66 2.30
CA SER A 477 4.98 -14.32 3.20
C SER A 477 4.88 -15.83 3.00
N LYS A 478 5.29 -16.36 1.84
CA LYS A 478 5.35 -17.79 1.56
C LYS A 478 6.69 -18.41 1.93
N ARG A 479 7.73 -17.60 2.20
CA ARG A 479 9.08 -18.05 2.60
C ARG A 479 9.57 -19.19 1.68
N GLU A 480 9.99 -20.31 2.26
CA GLU A 480 10.54 -21.48 1.56
C GLU A 480 9.52 -22.26 0.70
N GLN A 481 8.24 -21.87 0.73
CA GLN A 481 7.18 -22.45 -0.11
C GLN A 481 7.07 -21.77 -1.48
N ASP A 482 7.81 -20.67 -1.71
CA ASP A 482 7.78 -19.91 -2.96
C ASP A 482 8.99 -20.19 -3.85
N ASP A 483 9.27 -21.47 -4.09
CA ASP A 483 10.51 -21.95 -4.70
C ASP A 483 10.39 -22.50 -6.13
N GLU A 484 9.21 -22.42 -6.75
CA GLU A 484 8.96 -23.01 -8.09
C GLU A 484 9.07 -22.00 -9.24
N TYR A 485 8.43 -20.83 -9.13
CA TYR A 485 8.27 -19.90 -10.26
C TYR A 485 9.57 -19.29 -10.75
N LEU A 486 10.42 -18.82 -9.82
CA LEU A 486 11.68 -18.17 -10.17
C LEU A 486 12.62 -19.15 -10.93
N PRO A 487 12.86 -20.39 -10.43
CA PRO A 487 13.56 -21.41 -11.19
C PRO A 487 12.96 -21.73 -12.54
N ALA A 488 11.64 -21.97 -12.61
CA ALA A 488 10.96 -22.28 -13.87
C ALA A 488 11.16 -21.17 -14.92
N LEU A 489 11.17 -19.90 -14.50
CA LEU A 489 11.38 -18.76 -15.39
C LEU A 489 12.82 -18.72 -15.93
N VAL A 490 13.82 -18.99 -15.08
CA VAL A 490 15.23 -19.05 -15.50
C VAL A 490 15.46 -20.23 -16.46
N GLU A 491 14.94 -21.42 -16.12
CA GLU A 491 15.03 -22.62 -16.95
C GLU A 491 14.34 -22.42 -18.31
N TRP A 492 13.23 -21.68 -18.34
CA TRP A 492 12.56 -21.33 -19.58
C TRP A 492 13.46 -20.47 -20.48
N LEU A 493 14.11 -19.43 -19.93
CA LEU A 493 15.07 -18.59 -20.68
C LEU A 493 16.23 -19.42 -21.23
N GLU A 494 16.77 -20.34 -20.43
CA GLU A 494 17.84 -21.25 -20.86
C GLU A 494 17.38 -22.16 -22.00
N SER A 495 16.19 -22.75 -21.88
CA SER A 495 15.60 -23.58 -22.93
C SER A 495 15.28 -22.79 -24.22
N ALA A 496 15.14 -21.47 -24.13
CA ALA A 496 14.95 -20.58 -25.27
C ALA A 496 16.27 -20.22 -25.98
N GLY A 497 17.39 -20.81 -25.56
CA GLY A 497 18.71 -20.64 -26.15
C GLY A 497 19.43 -19.38 -25.67
N VAL A 498 19.06 -18.86 -24.51
CA VAL A 498 19.71 -17.70 -23.89
C VAL A 498 20.44 -18.15 -22.63
N GLN A 499 21.64 -17.63 -22.39
CA GLN A 499 22.31 -17.80 -21.11
C GLN A 499 22.08 -16.54 -20.28
N PRO A 500 21.11 -16.52 -19.35
CA PRO A 500 20.81 -15.31 -18.60
C PRO A 500 21.94 -14.99 -17.60
N LEU A 501 22.24 -13.70 -17.45
CA LEU A 501 22.98 -13.15 -16.33
C LEU A 501 22.03 -12.22 -15.57
N ILE A 502 21.48 -12.71 -14.47
CA ILE A 502 20.43 -12.03 -13.71
C ILE A 502 21.03 -11.38 -12.47
N LEU A 503 20.76 -10.08 -12.33
CA LEU A 503 20.91 -9.36 -11.07
C LEU A 503 19.52 -9.24 -10.44
N PHE A 504 19.31 -9.98 -9.37
CA PHE A 504 18.05 -10.04 -8.64
C PHE A 504 18.09 -9.09 -7.43
N TRP A 505 17.27 -8.04 -7.51
CA TRP A 505 17.19 -6.98 -6.52
C TRP A 505 16.04 -7.24 -5.56
N GLU A 506 16.41 -7.56 -4.33
CA GLU A 506 15.50 -7.76 -3.20
C GLU A 506 16.01 -6.98 -1.99
N ASP A 507 15.10 -6.58 -1.12
CA ASP A 507 15.45 -5.88 0.11
C ASP A 507 14.57 -6.38 1.27
N THR A 508 14.95 -6.05 2.50
CA THR A 508 14.27 -6.58 3.68
C THR A 508 14.37 -5.63 4.88
N ALA A 509 13.27 -5.53 5.62
CA ALA A 509 13.22 -4.88 6.93
C ALA A 509 13.71 -5.80 8.07
N HIS A 510 14.10 -7.05 7.80
CA HIS A 510 14.56 -8.00 8.82
C HIS A 510 16.04 -8.37 8.62
N ILE A 511 16.88 -8.07 9.61
CA ILE A 511 18.31 -8.49 9.62
C ILE A 511 18.43 -10.01 9.75
N GLN A 512 17.69 -10.58 10.71
CA GLN A 512 17.90 -11.95 11.12
C GLN A 512 17.18 -12.88 10.15
N THR A 513 17.96 -13.49 9.28
CA THR A 513 17.52 -14.54 8.34
C THR A 513 16.43 -14.05 7.36
N PRO A 514 16.78 -13.19 6.39
CA PRO A 514 15.83 -12.70 5.39
C PRO A 514 15.08 -13.87 4.73
N SER A 515 13.75 -13.77 4.57
CA SER A 515 12.94 -14.84 3.99
C SER A 515 13.48 -15.31 2.63
N PHE A 516 14.01 -14.40 1.83
CA PHE A 516 14.59 -14.75 0.54
C PHE A 516 15.92 -15.50 0.67
N GLN A 517 16.74 -15.23 1.70
CA GLN A 517 17.97 -15.99 1.95
C GLN A 517 17.67 -17.47 2.17
N LEU A 518 16.62 -17.79 2.93
CA LEU A 518 16.18 -19.17 3.18
C LEU A 518 15.74 -19.85 1.89
N THR A 519 14.88 -19.20 1.12
CA THR A 519 14.39 -19.72 -0.15
C THR A 519 15.51 -19.89 -1.17
N LEU A 520 16.44 -18.93 -1.24
CA LEU A 520 17.61 -18.98 -2.09
C LEU A 520 18.52 -20.16 -1.74
N LYS A 521 18.77 -20.39 -0.44
CA LYS A 521 19.52 -21.55 0.04
C LYS A 521 18.88 -22.87 -0.42
N LYS A 522 17.56 -23.01 -0.27
CA LYS A 522 16.82 -24.19 -0.73
C LYS A 522 16.91 -24.38 -2.25
N MET A 523 16.89 -23.30 -3.04
CA MET A 523 17.10 -23.37 -4.49
C MET A 523 18.51 -23.82 -4.85
N ILE A 524 19.53 -23.35 -4.13
CA ILE A 524 20.93 -23.77 -4.33
C ILE A 524 21.10 -25.25 -3.97
N GLU A 525 20.50 -25.72 -2.87
CA GLU A 525 20.51 -27.14 -2.47
C GLU A 525 19.83 -28.05 -3.50
N LYS A 526 18.86 -27.53 -4.25
CA LYS A 526 18.23 -28.21 -5.41
C LYS A 526 19.09 -28.19 -6.68
N GLY A 527 20.26 -27.57 -6.64
CA GLY A 527 21.20 -27.51 -7.76
C GLY A 527 20.99 -26.32 -8.71
N HIS A 528 20.15 -25.33 -8.35
CA HIS A 528 20.03 -24.13 -9.18
C HIS A 528 21.30 -23.27 -9.04
N PRO A 529 21.87 -22.77 -10.16
CA PRO A 529 23.15 -22.04 -10.18
C PRO A 529 23.00 -20.59 -9.69
N TYR A 530 22.57 -20.42 -8.45
CA TYR A 530 22.24 -19.13 -7.85
C TYR A 530 23.24 -18.76 -6.76
N ARG A 531 23.39 -17.45 -6.51
CA ARG A 531 24.33 -16.91 -5.54
C ARG A 531 23.72 -15.74 -4.78
N GLY A 532 23.76 -15.78 -3.46
CA GLY A 532 23.50 -14.60 -2.62
C GLY A 532 24.78 -13.79 -2.41
N ILE A 533 24.68 -12.46 -2.41
CA ILE A 533 25.76 -11.54 -2.07
C ILE A 533 25.31 -10.65 -0.90
N GLY A 534 26.21 -10.37 0.04
CA GLY A 534 25.88 -9.53 1.19
C GLY A 534 24.99 -10.28 2.18
N ILE A 535 23.91 -9.64 2.64
CA ILE A 535 22.97 -10.27 3.58
C ILE A 535 22.28 -11.55 3.07
N PHE A 536 22.26 -11.78 1.75
CA PHE A 536 21.68 -12.99 1.16
C PHE A 536 22.70 -14.12 1.04
N ASP A 537 23.96 -13.85 1.36
CA ASP A 537 25.02 -14.84 1.33
C ASP A 537 25.09 -15.64 2.64
N THR A 538 25.18 -16.96 2.54
CA THR A 538 25.47 -17.85 3.67
C THR A 538 26.95 -17.87 4.06
N HIS A 539 27.84 -17.45 3.14
CA HIS A 539 29.29 -17.43 3.32
C HIS A 539 29.85 -16.07 3.75
N GLY A 540 29.00 -15.05 3.90
CA GLY A 540 29.40 -13.74 4.44
C GLY A 540 30.16 -12.82 3.48
N SER A 541 29.91 -12.90 2.17
CA SER A 541 30.39 -11.87 1.23
C SER A 541 29.79 -10.50 1.54
N GLU A 542 30.45 -9.45 1.05
CA GLU A 542 30.02 -8.06 1.24
C GLU A 542 29.44 -7.48 -0.04
N ARG A 543 28.31 -6.77 0.06
CA ARG A 543 27.64 -6.10 -1.07
C ARG A 543 28.55 -5.16 -1.87
N LYS A 544 29.54 -4.55 -1.22
CA LYS A 544 30.51 -3.65 -1.87
C LYS A 544 31.45 -4.37 -2.85
N LYS A 545 31.64 -5.68 -2.69
CA LYS A 545 32.46 -6.54 -3.57
C LYS A 545 31.65 -7.21 -4.68
N ALA A 546 30.37 -6.86 -4.86
CA ALA A 546 29.48 -7.55 -5.78
C ALA A 546 30.02 -7.64 -7.22
N LEU A 547 30.59 -6.56 -7.78
CA LEU A 547 31.13 -6.56 -9.14
C LEU A 547 32.27 -7.57 -9.30
N GLU A 548 33.18 -7.63 -8.33
CA GLU A 548 34.31 -8.56 -8.33
C GLU A 548 33.84 -10.02 -8.30
N ILE A 549 32.92 -10.34 -7.36
CA ILE A 549 32.34 -11.67 -7.20
C ILE A 549 31.63 -12.11 -8.47
N ILE A 550 30.80 -11.23 -9.04
CA ILE A 550 30.06 -11.53 -10.28
C ILE A 550 31.03 -11.78 -11.44
N ASN A 551 32.08 -10.98 -11.59
CA ASN A 551 33.09 -11.18 -12.65
C ASN A 551 33.85 -12.50 -12.50
N GLN A 552 34.03 -13.00 -11.28
CA GLN A 552 34.70 -14.28 -11.04
C GLN A 552 33.75 -15.48 -11.28
N GLU A 553 32.46 -15.33 -10.98
CA GLU A 553 31.52 -16.45 -10.90
C GLU A 553 30.47 -16.50 -12.04
N HIS A 554 30.37 -15.48 -12.91
CA HIS A 554 29.28 -15.38 -13.91
C HIS A 554 29.22 -16.53 -14.93
N SER A 555 30.30 -17.30 -15.09
CA SER A 555 30.33 -18.46 -15.98
C SER A 555 29.52 -19.63 -15.43
N CYS A 556 29.54 -19.85 -14.12
CA CYS A 556 28.85 -20.95 -13.44
C CYS A 556 27.56 -20.51 -12.72
N VAL A 557 27.39 -19.22 -12.42
CA VAL A 557 26.19 -18.66 -11.77
C VAL A 557 25.30 -17.96 -12.80
N ARG A 558 23.97 -18.14 -12.68
CA ARG A 558 22.95 -17.49 -13.53
C ARG A 558 22.26 -16.32 -12.86
N LEU A 559 22.07 -16.39 -11.54
CA LEU A 559 21.36 -15.38 -10.77
C LEU A 559 22.16 -14.99 -9.54
N PHE A 560 22.42 -13.70 -9.41
CA PHE A 560 23.01 -13.08 -8.23
C PHE A 560 21.94 -12.28 -7.49
N ALA A 561 21.72 -12.59 -6.22
CA ALA A 561 20.78 -11.91 -5.35
C ALA A 561 21.49 -10.89 -4.47
N LEU A 562 21.00 -9.65 -4.45
CA LEU A 562 21.65 -8.54 -3.79
C LEU A 562 20.67 -7.46 -3.33
N ARG A 563 21.03 -6.76 -2.25
CA ARG A 563 20.33 -5.52 -1.85
C ARG A 563 20.61 -4.38 -2.83
N PRO A 564 19.67 -3.43 -2.99
CA PRO A 564 19.88 -2.26 -3.86
C PRO A 564 21.08 -1.39 -3.44
N HIS A 565 21.18 -1.02 -2.15
CA HIS A 565 22.12 -0.01 -1.69
C HIS A 565 23.34 -0.57 -0.94
N SER A 566 23.14 -1.13 0.26
CA SER A 566 24.20 -1.61 1.14
C SER A 566 23.68 -2.71 2.06
N ASP A 567 24.57 -3.44 2.73
CA ASP A 567 24.21 -4.41 3.76
C ASP A 567 23.89 -3.77 5.11
N THR A 568 24.10 -2.45 5.26
CA THR A 568 23.77 -1.71 6.48
C THR A 568 22.29 -1.85 6.77
N HIS A 569 21.95 -2.16 8.01
CA HIS A 569 20.57 -2.22 8.44
C HIS A 569 20.31 -1.24 9.57
N HIS A 570 19.51 -0.23 9.25
CA HIS A 570 19.09 0.82 10.15
C HIS A 570 17.60 1.12 9.89
N PHE A 571 16.78 0.07 9.91
CA PHE A 571 15.35 0.19 9.59
C PHE A 571 14.63 1.18 10.49
N ARG A 572 13.87 2.07 9.85
CA ARG A 572 12.92 3.01 10.46
C ARG A 572 11.74 3.12 9.52
N SER A 573 10.52 3.07 10.06
CA SER A 573 9.32 3.29 9.25
C SER A 573 9.26 4.75 8.76
N LEU A 574 8.61 4.98 7.61
CA LEU A 574 8.42 6.35 7.10
C LEU A 574 7.74 7.28 8.13
N SER A 575 6.77 6.75 8.90
CA SER A 575 6.08 7.53 9.94
C SER A 575 7.04 8.06 11.00
N GLU A 576 8.02 7.25 11.43
CA GLU A 576 9.05 7.66 12.39
C GLU A 576 10.00 8.67 11.75
N LEU A 577 10.46 8.41 10.53
CA LEU A 577 11.36 9.30 9.81
C LEU A 577 10.76 10.70 9.60
N LEU A 578 9.49 10.81 9.24
CA LEU A 578 8.83 12.11 9.02
C LEU A 578 8.52 12.85 10.32
N ARG A 579 8.37 12.12 11.43
CA ARG A 579 8.15 12.69 12.76
C ARG A 579 9.44 13.21 13.35
N ASP A 580 10.48 12.38 13.34
CA ASP A 580 11.74 12.62 14.04
C ASP A 580 12.71 13.45 13.18
N LYS A 581 12.59 13.35 11.84
CA LYS A 581 13.43 14.05 10.84
C LYS A 581 14.91 13.81 11.10
N ASP A 582 15.24 12.56 11.38
CA ASP A 582 16.56 12.13 11.86
C ASP A 582 17.65 12.32 10.79
N PRO A 583 18.59 13.27 10.97
CA PRO A 583 19.65 13.47 9.99
C PRO A 583 20.61 12.27 9.91
N HIS A 584 20.78 11.49 10.99
CA HIS A 584 21.67 10.33 10.99
C HIS A 584 21.14 9.22 10.11
N PHE A 585 19.81 9.09 9.97
CA PHE A 585 19.22 8.14 9.02
C PHE A 585 19.62 8.48 7.58
N ILE A 586 19.76 9.76 7.23
CA ILE A 586 20.20 10.17 5.89
C ILE A 586 21.65 9.74 5.63
N GLU A 587 22.51 9.83 6.65
CA GLU A 587 23.91 9.38 6.58
C GLU A 587 24.02 7.84 6.53
N ALA A 588 23.20 7.14 7.31
CA ALA A 588 23.11 5.69 7.39
C ALA A 588 21.89 5.15 6.63
N TYR A 589 21.67 5.66 5.41
CA TYR A 589 20.47 5.38 4.62
C TYR A 589 20.22 3.87 4.45
N ASP A 590 19.01 3.45 4.84
CA ASP A 590 18.52 2.09 4.68
C ASP A 590 17.28 2.08 3.78
N SER A 591 17.36 1.40 2.64
CA SER A 591 16.28 1.31 1.66
C SER A 591 15.02 0.62 2.19
N ALA A 592 15.08 -0.08 3.32
CA ALA A 592 13.94 -0.74 3.93
C ALA A 592 12.87 0.23 4.50
N TRP A 593 13.10 1.55 4.56
CA TRP A 593 12.08 2.51 5.05
C TRP A 593 10.76 2.50 4.26
N LYS A 594 10.80 1.95 3.03
CA LYS A 594 9.65 1.80 2.12
C LYS A 594 8.74 0.62 2.46
N ASP A 595 9.07 -0.14 3.51
CA ASP A 595 8.35 -1.38 3.82
C ASP A 595 6.87 -1.11 4.11
N GLU A 596 6.03 -1.98 3.58
CA GLU A 596 4.56 -1.90 3.68
C GLU A 596 3.92 -0.57 3.21
N LEU A 597 4.61 0.21 2.37
CA LEU A 597 4.08 1.46 1.81
C LEU A 597 3.53 1.25 0.39
N CYS A 598 2.26 0.89 0.23
CA CYS A 598 1.66 0.78 -1.10
C CYS A 598 1.41 2.12 -1.76
N PHE A 599 1.21 3.19 -0.99
CA PHE A 599 0.95 4.51 -1.55
C PHE A 599 2.08 5.03 -2.48
N ILE A 600 3.32 4.58 -2.30
CA ILE A 600 4.45 4.96 -3.18
C ILE A 600 4.40 4.28 -4.56
N TYR A 601 3.49 3.32 -4.74
CA TYR A 601 3.26 2.63 -6.01
C TYR A 601 1.93 3.02 -6.67
N THR A 602 1.11 3.86 -6.04
CA THR A 602 -0.20 4.21 -6.58
C THR A 602 -0.10 4.92 -7.93
N GLY A 603 -0.89 4.44 -8.90
CA GLY A 603 -0.84 4.93 -10.28
C GLY A 603 0.33 4.42 -11.11
N THR A 604 1.09 3.42 -10.63
CA THR A 604 2.12 2.71 -11.40
C THR A 604 1.68 1.27 -11.69
N GLN A 605 2.36 0.59 -12.61
CA GLN A 605 2.12 -0.83 -12.89
C GLN A 605 2.57 -1.77 -11.76
N VAL A 606 3.31 -1.24 -10.76
CA VAL A 606 3.80 -2.03 -9.61
C VAL A 606 2.71 -2.28 -8.58
N LEU A 607 1.76 -1.34 -8.39
CA LEU A 607 0.70 -1.45 -7.38
C LEU A 607 -0.04 -2.82 -7.39
N PRO A 608 -0.53 -3.33 -8.54
CA PRO A 608 -1.24 -4.60 -8.54
C PRO A 608 -0.35 -5.81 -8.21
N LEU A 609 0.98 -5.69 -8.32
CA LEU A 609 1.94 -6.75 -7.96
C LEU A 609 2.21 -6.85 -6.45
N LEU A 610 1.80 -5.86 -5.66
CA LEU A 610 1.98 -5.90 -4.21
C LEU A 610 1.13 -7.02 -3.59
N SER A 611 1.55 -7.54 -2.44
CA SER A 611 0.72 -8.53 -1.72
C SER A 611 -0.58 -7.87 -1.23
N VAL A 612 -1.57 -8.67 -0.86
CA VAL A 612 -2.77 -8.16 -0.16
C VAL A 612 -2.32 -7.43 1.10
N GLN A 613 -2.79 -6.21 1.29
CA GLN A 613 -2.48 -5.38 2.45
C GLN A 613 -3.59 -5.55 3.48
N CYS A 614 -3.22 -5.94 4.69
CA CYS A 614 -4.16 -6.09 5.79
C CYS A 614 -4.05 -4.96 6.82
N GLU A 615 -2.95 -4.21 6.81
CA GLU A 615 -2.74 -3.08 7.72
C GLU A 615 -3.09 -1.76 7.04
N MET A 616 -3.80 -0.90 7.77
CA MET A 616 -4.25 0.38 7.25
C MET A 616 -3.08 1.37 7.16
N GLU A 617 -2.73 1.76 5.93
CA GLU A 617 -1.67 2.75 5.71
C GLU A 617 -2.08 4.14 6.21
N PRO A 618 -1.19 4.87 6.90
CA PRO A 618 -1.52 6.18 7.45
C PRO A 618 -1.48 7.32 6.43
N PHE A 619 -0.95 7.11 5.23
CA PHE A 619 -0.68 8.21 4.29
C PHE A 619 -1.72 8.30 3.16
N PRO A 620 -2.06 9.52 2.69
CA PRO A 620 -2.87 9.66 1.50
C PRO A 620 -2.10 9.21 0.25
N ALA A 621 -2.79 8.42 -0.58
CA ALA A 621 -2.31 7.90 -1.86
C ALA A 621 -2.30 8.92 -3.01
N TRP A 622 -2.54 10.19 -2.71
CA TRP A 622 -2.56 11.28 -3.67
C TRP A 622 -1.75 12.47 -3.18
N MET A 623 -1.26 13.25 -4.13
CA MET A 623 -0.69 14.57 -3.89
C MET A 623 -1.45 15.62 -4.72
N ALA A 624 -1.45 16.88 -4.25
CA ALA A 624 -2.13 17.97 -4.95
C ALA A 624 -1.13 19.00 -5.45
N SER A 625 -1.31 19.40 -6.72
CA SER A 625 -0.55 20.47 -7.36
C SER A 625 -1.33 21.02 -8.53
N LYS A 626 -1.14 22.32 -8.83
CA LYS A 626 -1.79 23.02 -9.96
C LYS A 626 -3.31 22.80 -10.08
N GLY A 627 -4.01 22.61 -8.96
CA GLY A 627 -5.47 22.46 -8.94
C GLY A 627 -6.01 21.05 -9.19
N ALA A 628 -5.14 20.03 -9.28
CA ALA A 628 -5.53 18.63 -9.45
C ALA A 628 -4.87 17.73 -8.40
N LYS A 629 -5.47 16.57 -8.16
CA LYS A 629 -4.89 15.46 -7.38
C LYS A 629 -4.26 14.44 -8.33
N TYR A 630 -3.03 14.04 -8.07
CA TYR A 630 -2.30 13.01 -8.82
C TYR A 630 -1.97 11.82 -7.91
N PRO A 631 -1.87 10.58 -8.45
CA PRO A 631 -1.41 9.44 -7.69
C PRO A 631 0.00 9.69 -7.16
N PHE A 632 0.22 9.43 -5.87
CA PHE A 632 1.52 9.69 -5.26
C PHE A 632 2.62 8.85 -5.91
N GLY A 633 2.37 7.56 -6.16
CA GLY A 633 3.39 6.69 -6.75
C GLY A 633 3.81 7.08 -8.17
N ALA A 634 2.85 7.49 -9.01
CA ALA A 634 3.16 8.00 -10.35
C ALA A 634 4.02 9.29 -10.30
N TYR A 635 3.73 10.19 -9.36
CA TYR A 635 4.58 11.36 -9.09
C TYR A 635 5.97 10.95 -8.62
N PHE A 636 6.04 10.05 -7.64
CA PHE A 636 7.27 9.56 -7.03
C PHE A 636 8.19 8.90 -8.06
N ARG A 637 7.66 7.98 -8.88
CA ARG A 637 8.35 7.36 -10.02
C ARG A 637 8.91 8.44 -10.95
N ARG A 638 8.09 9.41 -11.37
CA ARG A 638 8.51 10.46 -12.31
C ARG A 638 9.65 11.31 -11.74
N ARG A 639 9.59 11.68 -10.45
CA ARG A 639 10.66 12.43 -9.76
C ARG A 639 11.94 11.63 -9.65
N LEU A 640 11.86 10.33 -9.33
CA LEU A 640 13.02 9.45 -9.28
C LEU A 640 13.68 9.31 -10.65
N ARG A 641 12.89 9.00 -11.70
CA ARG A 641 13.41 8.92 -13.08
C ARG A 641 14.10 10.21 -13.49
N GLN A 642 13.48 11.37 -13.25
CA GLN A 642 14.08 12.67 -13.54
C GLN A 642 15.40 12.89 -12.80
N SER A 643 15.48 12.46 -11.54
CA SER A 643 16.67 12.64 -10.71
C SER A 643 17.81 11.70 -11.11
N VAL A 644 17.49 10.50 -11.59
CA VAL A 644 18.46 9.46 -11.98
C VAL A 644 18.96 9.66 -13.41
N LEU A 645 18.06 9.98 -14.34
CA LEU A 645 18.32 10.02 -15.78
C LEU A 645 18.50 11.44 -16.34
N GLY A 646 18.09 12.48 -15.60
CA GLY A 646 18.18 13.86 -16.07
C GLY A 646 17.36 14.10 -17.34
N GLU A 647 17.97 14.65 -18.39
CA GLU A 647 17.33 14.90 -19.68
C GLU A 647 16.89 13.61 -20.40
N LYS A 648 17.50 12.47 -20.07
CA LYS A 648 17.14 11.14 -20.59
C LYS A 648 15.98 10.48 -19.85
N ALA A 649 15.24 11.25 -19.05
CA ALA A 649 13.99 10.81 -18.41
C ALA A 649 12.81 11.24 -19.28
N PRO A 650 12.42 10.47 -20.33
CA PRO A 650 11.33 10.92 -21.17
C PRO A 650 10.02 10.88 -20.38
N ALA A 651 9.13 11.85 -20.65
CA ALA A 651 7.84 11.97 -19.94
C ALA A 651 6.88 10.81 -20.26
N ALA A 652 7.08 10.19 -21.42
CA ALA A 652 6.49 8.96 -21.90
C ALA A 652 7.56 8.25 -22.74
N GLU A 653 7.44 6.94 -22.96
CA GLU A 653 8.36 6.24 -23.86
C GLU A 653 8.36 6.87 -25.27
N GLU A 654 9.53 6.97 -25.89
CA GLU A 654 9.74 7.72 -27.13
C GLU A 654 9.17 7.02 -28.37
N ASP A 655 8.98 5.69 -28.28
CA ASP A 655 8.49 4.86 -29.37
C ASP A 655 7.59 3.71 -28.88
N ALA A 656 6.77 3.18 -29.80
CA ALA A 656 5.82 2.12 -29.50
C ALA A 656 6.48 0.80 -29.06
N PHE A 657 7.64 0.45 -29.63
CA PHE A 657 8.34 -0.79 -29.28
C PHE A 657 8.90 -0.74 -27.85
N SER A 658 9.48 0.39 -27.44
CA SER A 658 9.89 0.61 -26.04
C SER A 658 8.69 0.68 -25.09
N THR A 659 7.57 1.25 -25.53
CA THR A 659 6.31 1.28 -24.77
C THR A 659 5.79 -0.13 -24.50
N ASP A 660 5.80 -1.00 -25.50
CA ASP A 660 5.31 -2.37 -25.39
C ASP A 660 6.15 -3.17 -24.38
N TYR A 661 7.48 -3.09 -24.49
CA TYR A 661 8.39 -3.73 -23.53
C TYR A 661 8.18 -3.16 -22.11
N SER A 662 8.15 -1.84 -21.96
CA SER A 662 7.99 -1.18 -20.66
C SER A 662 6.65 -1.51 -20.00
N THR A 663 5.58 -1.61 -20.79
CA THR A 663 4.25 -2.01 -20.32
C THR A 663 4.26 -3.46 -19.82
N TRP A 664 4.90 -4.37 -20.55
CA TRP A 664 5.02 -5.76 -20.13
C TRP A 664 5.93 -5.91 -18.90
N ALA A 665 7.06 -5.21 -18.86
CA ALA A 665 8.05 -5.28 -17.77
C ALA A 665 7.69 -4.44 -16.52
N ASN A 666 6.48 -3.87 -16.46
CA ASN A 666 5.95 -3.03 -15.38
C ASN A 666 6.80 -1.79 -15.05
N LEU A 667 7.37 -1.17 -16.08
CA LEU A 667 8.29 -0.04 -15.91
C LEU A 667 7.56 1.31 -15.88
N LEU A 668 6.24 1.37 -16.14
CA LEU A 668 5.44 2.61 -16.28
C LEU A 668 4.75 3.11 -15.01
#